data_AF-A0A6P7RV79-F1
#
_entry.id   AF-A0A6P7RV79-F1
#
_cell.length_a   1.000
_cell.length_b   1.000
_cell.length_c   1.000
_cell.angle_alpha   90.00
_cell.angle_beta   90.00
_cell.angle_gamma   90.00
#
_symmetry.space_group_name_H-M   'P 1'
#
loop_
_entity.id
_entity.type
_entity.pdbx_description
1 polymer ?
#
loop_
_entity_poly.entity_id
_entity_poly.type
_entity_poly.pdbx_seq_one_letter_code
_entity_poly.pdbx_strand_id
1 'polypeptide(L)'
;MDAKARNCLLQHREALEKDIKTSYIMDHMISNGVLSVIEEEKVKSQATQYQRAAALIKMILNKDNCAYISFYNALLHEGYKDLAALLQSGLPLVSSSSGKDTVRTVLCEGGVPQRPVIFVTRKKLVHAIQQKLWKLNGEPGWVTIYGMAGCGKSVLAAEAVRDHSLLEGCFSGGVHWVSIGKQDKSGLLMKLQNLCTRLEQAESFSQRLPLNIEEAKDRLRVLMLRKHPRSLLILDDVWDPWVLKAFDNQCQILLTTRDKSVTDSVTGPKHVVPVESGLGREKGLEILSLFVNMKKEDLPAEAHSIIKECKGSPLVVSLIGALLRDFPNRWAYYLRQLQNKQFKRIRKSSSYDYEALDEAMSISVEMLREDIKDYYTDLSILQKDVKVPTKVLCVLWDLETEEVEDILQEFVNKSLLFCNRNGKSFCYYLHDLQVDFLTEKNRSQLQDLHRKMVTQFQRYYQPHTLSPVQEDCMYWYNFLAYHMASANMHKELCALMFSLDWIKAKTELVGPAHLIHEFVAYRHILDEKDCAVCENFQEFLSLNGHLLGRQPFPNIVQLGLCEPETSEVYRQAKLKAKQEVDTGRLYLEWINKTTIKNLSRLVVRPHTDAVYHACFSQDGQRIASCGADKTLQVFKAETGEKLLDIKAHEDEVLCCAFSSDDSYIATCSVDKKVKIWDSATGKLMHTYDEHSEQVNCCHFTNKSNHLLLATGSNDFFLKLWDLNQKECRNTMFGHTNSVNHCRFSPDDELLASCSADGTLRLWDVRSANERKSINVKRFFLSSEDPAEDVEVIVKCCSWSADGDKIIVAAKNKVLLFDIHTSDLLAEIHTGHHSTIQYCDFSPYDHLAVIALSQYCVELWNIDSRLKVADCRGHLSWVHGVMFSPDGSSFLTASDDQTIRVWETKKVCKNSAIVLKQEIDVVFQENETMVLAVDNIRGLQLIAGKTGQIDYLPEAQVSCCCLSPHLEYVAFGDEDGAIKIIELPNNRVFSSGTGHKKAVRHIQFTADGKTLISSSEDSVIQVWNWQTGDYVFLQAHQETVKDFRLLQDSRLLSWSFDGTVKVWNIITGRIERDFTCHQGTVLSCAISSDATKFSSTSADKTAKIWSFDLLSPLHELKGHNGCVRCSAFSLDGILLATGDDNGEIRIWNVSDGQLLHSCPPISVEEGTATHGGWVTDVCFSPDSKTLVSAGGYLKWWNFATGDSSQIFYTNGTNLKKIHVSPDFRTYVTVDNLGILYILQVLE
;
A
#
# COMPACT_ATOMS: atom_id res chain seq x y z
N MET A 1 43.58 55.54 -3.69
CA MET A 1 43.55 55.87 -2.25
C MET A 1 42.16 56.35 -1.84
N ASP A 2 41.81 56.30 -0.56
CA ASP A 2 40.55 56.80 -0.01
C ASP A 2 40.37 58.29 -0.32
N ALA A 3 39.11 58.72 -0.51
CA ALA A 3 38.79 60.12 -0.79
C ALA A 3 39.32 61.05 0.32
N LYS A 4 39.33 60.60 1.58
CA LYS A 4 39.89 61.34 2.72
C LYS A 4 41.40 61.55 2.59
N ALA A 5 42.14 60.49 2.26
CA ALA A 5 43.58 60.54 2.04
C ALA A 5 43.92 61.45 0.83
N ARG A 6 43.19 61.28 -0.28
CA ARG A 6 43.37 62.09 -1.49
C ARG A 6 43.11 63.58 -1.24
N ASN A 7 42.03 63.90 -0.53
CA ASN A 7 41.69 65.28 -0.19
C ASN A 7 42.71 65.89 0.77
N CYS A 8 43.24 65.10 1.72
CA CYS A 8 44.29 65.55 2.64
C CYS A 8 45.59 65.88 1.89
N LEU A 9 46.00 65.07 0.91
CA LEU A 9 47.15 65.37 0.04
C LEU A 9 46.91 66.60 -0.84
N LEU A 10 45.69 66.77 -1.37
CA LEU A 10 45.34 67.95 -2.18
C LEU A 10 45.31 69.23 -1.34
N GLN A 11 44.78 69.17 -0.12
CA GLN A 11 44.68 70.30 0.80
C GLN A 11 46.06 70.80 1.24
N HIS A 12 47.00 69.89 1.46
CA HIS A 12 48.36 70.23 1.91
C HIS A 12 49.39 70.21 0.77
N ARG A 13 48.93 70.13 -0.48
CA ARG A 13 49.77 69.99 -1.68
C ARG A 13 50.82 71.09 -1.79
N GLU A 14 50.43 72.34 -1.59
CA GLU A 14 51.36 73.47 -1.72
C GLU A 14 52.48 73.45 -0.66
N ALA A 15 52.18 72.98 0.56
CA ALA A 15 53.18 72.84 1.62
C ALA A 15 54.16 71.69 1.30
N LEU A 16 53.62 70.57 0.82
CA LEU A 16 54.41 69.40 0.44
C LEU A 16 55.30 69.69 -0.79
N GLU A 17 54.81 70.44 -1.77
CA GLU A 17 55.58 70.80 -2.97
C GLU A 17 56.75 71.75 -2.67
N LYS A 18 56.62 72.62 -1.66
CA LYS A 18 57.67 73.58 -1.26
C LYS A 18 58.83 72.91 -0.52
N ASP A 19 58.52 72.01 0.40
CA ASP A 19 59.49 71.59 1.42
C ASP A 19 60.09 70.21 1.18
N ILE A 20 59.47 69.38 0.33
CA ILE A 20 59.93 68.00 0.10
C ILE A 20 61.16 67.95 -0.81
N LYS A 21 62.18 67.23 -0.36
CA LYS A 21 63.27 66.74 -1.22
C LYS A 21 62.96 65.31 -1.66
N THR A 22 62.60 65.15 -2.93
CA THR A 22 62.10 63.87 -3.45
C THR A 22 63.12 62.74 -3.44
N SER A 23 64.42 63.02 -3.49
CA SER A 23 65.46 61.97 -3.48
C SER A 23 65.36 61.05 -2.27
N TYR A 24 65.14 61.61 -1.07
CA TYR A 24 65.10 60.82 0.16
C TYR A 24 63.79 60.05 0.33
N ILE A 25 62.70 60.61 -0.19
CA ILE A 25 61.37 60.00 -0.07
C ILE A 25 61.17 58.88 -1.10
N MET A 26 61.67 59.05 -2.33
CA MET A 26 61.51 58.07 -3.40
C MET A 26 62.21 56.75 -3.07
N ASP A 27 63.40 56.77 -2.47
CA ASP A 27 64.15 55.56 -2.10
C ASP A 27 63.34 54.66 -1.15
N HIS A 28 62.69 55.26 -0.16
CA HIS A 28 61.81 54.54 0.77
C HIS A 28 60.54 53.99 0.08
N MET A 29 59.96 54.76 -0.84
CA MET A 29 58.77 54.31 -1.58
C MET A 29 59.07 53.22 -2.60
N ILE A 30 60.28 53.20 -3.16
CA ILE A 30 60.76 52.12 -4.04
C ILE A 30 61.04 50.86 -3.22
N SER A 31 61.69 50.99 -2.06
CA SER A 31 61.94 49.86 -1.15
C SER A 31 60.66 49.19 -0.67
N ASN A 32 59.57 49.95 -0.53
CA ASN A 32 58.25 49.42 -0.18
C ASN A 32 57.45 48.90 -1.39
N GLY A 33 58.04 48.88 -2.60
CA GLY A 33 57.42 48.38 -3.82
C GLY A 33 56.30 49.26 -4.38
N VAL A 34 56.16 50.49 -3.89
CA VAL A 34 55.06 51.41 -4.22
C VAL A 34 55.38 52.26 -5.46
N LEU A 35 56.63 52.68 -5.59
CA LEU A 35 57.10 53.51 -6.69
C LEU A 35 58.03 52.69 -7.59
N SER A 36 57.85 52.78 -8.91
CA SER A 36 58.72 52.10 -9.88
C SER A 36 59.92 52.95 -10.30
N VAL A 37 60.97 52.32 -10.80
CA VAL A 37 62.19 52.99 -11.25
C VAL A 37 61.92 53.95 -12.42
N ILE A 38 60.98 53.61 -13.33
CA ILE A 38 60.57 54.47 -14.45
C ILE A 38 59.88 55.75 -13.94
N GLU A 39 59.07 55.61 -12.89
CA GLU A 39 58.39 56.73 -12.25
C GLU A 39 59.38 57.67 -11.56
N GLU A 40 60.42 57.11 -10.93
CA GLU A 40 61.51 57.85 -10.32
C GLU A 40 62.32 58.65 -11.34
N GLU A 41 62.68 58.04 -12.48
CA GLU A 41 63.36 58.73 -13.59
C GLU A 41 62.54 59.91 -14.11
N LYS A 42 61.22 59.74 -14.24
CA LYS A 42 60.29 60.80 -14.65
C LYS A 42 60.24 61.94 -13.64
N VAL A 43 60.31 61.66 -12.34
CA VAL A 43 60.43 62.70 -11.31
C VAL A 43 61.80 63.37 -11.37
N LYS A 44 62.92 62.62 -11.50
CA LYS A 44 64.28 63.17 -11.58
C LYS A 44 64.50 64.07 -12.80
N SER A 45 63.84 63.79 -13.92
CA SER A 45 63.91 64.60 -15.16
C SER A 45 63.41 66.05 -15.01
N GLN A 46 62.72 66.39 -13.91
CA GLN A 46 62.27 67.75 -13.66
C GLN A 46 63.42 68.64 -13.19
N ALA A 47 63.42 69.90 -13.65
CA ALA A 47 64.55 70.82 -13.48
C ALA A 47 64.69 71.38 -12.05
N THR A 48 63.59 71.61 -11.34
CA THR A 48 63.60 72.23 -10.00
C THR A 48 63.09 71.28 -8.92
N GLN A 49 63.57 71.43 -7.68
CA GLN A 49 63.10 70.63 -6.54
C GLN A 49 61.57 70.72 -6.38
N TYR A 50 61.01 71.92 -6.52
CA TYR A 50 59.57 72.15 -6.47
C TYR A 50 58.81 71.35 -7.53
N GLN A 51 59.29 71.36 -8.78
CA GLN A 51 58.69 70.57 -9.87
C GLN A 51 58.86 69.06 -9.65
N ARG A 52 59.96 68.62 -9.04
CA ARG A 52 60.15 67.22 -8.64
C ARG A 52 59.13 66.80 -7.59
N ALA A 53 58.96 67.59 -6.54
CA ALA A 53 57.97 67.33 -5.49
C ALA A 53 56.54 67.34 -6.04
N ALA A 54 56.21 68.30 -6.89
CA ALA A 54 54.91 68.36 -7.58
C ALA A 54 54.66 67.15 -8.48
N ALA A 55 55.67 66.70 -9.22
CA ALA A 55 55.57 65.50 -10.04
C ALA A 55 55.36 64.25 -9.17
N LEU A 56 56.11 64.10 -8.08
CA LEU A 56 55.98 62.97 -7.15
C LEU A 56 54.58 62.94 -6.51
N ILE A 57 54.10 64.07 -5.99
CA ILE A 57 52.77 64.17 -5.36
C ILE A 57 51.66 63.89 -6.39
N LYS A 58 51.79 64.39 -7.63
CA LYS A 58 50.84 64.11 -8.72
C LYS A 58 50.77 62.61 -9.02
N MET A 59 51.87 61.87 -8.89
CA MET A 59 51.90 60.43 -9.09
C MET A 59 51.31 59.68 -7.90
N ILE A 60 51.63 60.11 -6.68
CA ILE A 60 51.07 59.53 -5.46
C ILE A 60 49.56 59.67 -5.45
N LEU A 61 49.00 60.81 -5.85
CA LEU A 61 47.55 61.04 -5.94
C LEU A 61 46.79 60.03 -6.81
N ASN A 62 47.48 59.34 -7.72
CA ASN A 62 46.91 58.31 -8.59
C ASN A 62 47.11 56.88 -8.06
N LYS A 63 47.77 56.70 -6.91
CA LYS A 63 48.08 55.39 -6.30
C LYS A 63 47.14 55.04 -5.14
N ASP A 64 47.36 53.87 -4.56
CA ASP A 64 46.53 53.23 -3.53
C ASP A 64 46.80 53.74 -2.10
N ASN A 65 46.13 53.15 -1.11
CA ASN A 65 46.28 53.52 0.31
C ASN A 65 47.66 53.17 0.85
N CYS A 66 48.26 52.07 0.37
CA CYS A 66 49.62 51.66 0.69
C CYS A 66 50.63 52.72 0.25
N ALA A 67 50.42 53.35 -0.91
CA ALA A 67 51.27 54.43 -1.38
C ALA A 67 51.23 55.67 -0.48
N TYR A 68 50.05 56.03 0.00
CA TYR A 68 49.88 57.14 0.94
C TYR A 68 50.60 56.87 2.27
N ILE A 69 50.45 55.66 2.81
CA ILE A 69 51.09 55.26 4.06
C ILE A 69 52.61 55.19 3.90
N SER A 70 53.09 54.62 2.79
CA SER A 70 54.53 54.58 2.49
C SER A 70 55.11 55.99 2.35
N PHE A 71 54.38 56.91 1.72
CA PHE A 71 54.80 58.31 1.60
C PHE A 71 54.81 59.01 2.96
N TYR A 72 53.77 58.82 3.78
CA TYR A 72 53.70 59.34 5.15
C TYR A 72 54.84 58.79 6.02
N ASN A 73 55.11 57.49 5.97
CA ASN A 73 56.18 56.85 6.73
C ASN A 73 57.56 57.33 6.26
N ALA A 74 57.75 57.53 4.96
CA ALA A 74 58.98 58.09 4.42
C ALA A 74 59.19 59.54 4.90
N LEU A 75 58.13 60.37 4.93
CA LEU A 75 58.20 61.72 5.49
C LEU A 75 58.55 61.71 6.98
N LEU A 76 57.97 60.78 7.74
CA LEU A 76 58.24 60.64 9.18
C LEU A 76 59.68 60.17 9.45
N HIS A 77 60.18 59.22 8.65
CA HIS A 77 61.52 58.64 8.78
C HIS A 77 62.62 59.67 8.44
N GLU A 78 62.41 60.47 7.40
CA GLU A 78 63.34 61.52 6.96
C GLU A 78 63.23 62.82 7.79
N GLY A 79 62.44 62.82 8.88
CA GLY A 79 62.39 63.91 9.84
C GLY A 79 61.45 65.07 9.49
N TYR A 80 60.62 64.96 8.45
CA TYR A 80 59.59 65.94 8.09
C TYR A 80 58.35 65.82 9.00
N LYS A 81 58.53 66.01 10.31
CA LYS A 81 57.47 65.84 11.33
C LYS A 81 56.27 66.76 11.12
N ASP A 82 56.51 68.00 10.70
CA ASP A 82 55.44 68.98 10.46
C ASP A 82 54.59 68.59 9.24
N LEU A 83 55.23 68.13 8.16
CA LEU A 83 54.52 67.65 6.95
C LEU A 83 53.80 66.32 7.20
N ALA A 84 54.40 65.43 7.98
CA ALA A 84 53.75 64.19 8.39
C ALA A 84 52.53 64.50 9.27
N ALA A 85 52.61 65.43 10.22
CA ALA A 85 51.47 65.83 11.04
C ALA A 85 50.27 66.33 10.21
N LEU A 86 50.53 67.07 9.12
CA LEU A 86 49.48 67.52 8.18
C LEU A 86 48.80 66.34 7.46
N LEU A 87 49.51 65.23 7.24
CA LEU A 87 49.00 64.04 6.57
C LEU A 87 48.42 63.00 7.54
N GLN A 88 48.63 63.16 8.85
CA GLN A 88 48.18 62.22 9.87
C GLN A 88 46.64 62.12 9.93
N SER A 89 45.92 63.22 9.72
CA SER A 89 44.45 63.23 9.67
C SER A 89 43.87 62.46 8.48
N GLY A 90 44.69 62.20 7.46
CA GLY A 90 44.31 61.53 6.21
C GLY A 90 44.70 60.05 6.14
N LEU A 91 45.32 59.47 7.18
CA LEU A 91 45.77 58.07 7.16
C LEU A 91 44.60 57.08 6.97
N PRO A 92 44.65 56.23 5.93
CA PRO A 92 43.63 55.21 5.70
C PRO A 92 43.81 54.01 6.64
N LEU A 93 42.71 53.40 7.08
CA LEU A 93 42.71 52.17 7.88
C LEU A 93 43.00 50.97 6.94
N VAL A 94 44.19 50.38 7.00
CA VAL A 94 44.48 49.14 6.26
C VAL A 94 44.16 47.94 7.15
N SER A 95 43.02 47.28 6.89
CA SER A 95 42.72 45.98 7.45
C SER A 95 43.44 44.88 6.67
N SER A 96 44.18 44.02 7.36
CA SER A 96 44.73 42.77 6.84
C SER A 96 43.60 41.74 6.61
N SER A 97 42.77 41.94 5.58
CA SER A 97 41.69 41.01 5.16
C SER A 97 42.06 40.29 3.86
N SER A 98 43.19 39.59 3.84
CA SER A 98 43.82 39.04 2.63
C SER A 98 43.18 37.74 2.07
N GLY A 99 41.86 37.66 1.91
CA GLY A 99 41.29 36.51 1.17
C GLY A 99 39.81 36.58 0.79
N LYS A 100 38.95 37.27 1.57
CA LYS A 100 37.51 37.41 1.24
C LYS A 100 37.23 38.59 0.30
N ASP A 101 38.04 39.65 0.36
CA ASP A 101 37.87 40.83 -0.50
C ASP A 101 38.40 40.59 -1.92
N THR A 102 39.39 39.71 -2.10
CA THR A 102 39.92 39.33 -3.41
C THR A 102 38.86 38.58 -4.24
N VAL A 103 38.16 37.62 -3.65
CA VAL A 103 37.07 36.89 -4.34
C VAL A 103 35.92 37.82 -4.72
N ARG A 104 35.52 38.74 -3.84
CA ARG A 104 34.48 39.73 -4.16
C ARG A 104 34.90 40.64 -5.31
N THR A 105 36.15 41.09 -5.31
CA THR A 105 36.71 41.95 -6.37
C THR A 105 36.71 41.23 -7.72
N VAL A 106 37.24 39.99 -7.77
CA VAL A 106 37.28 39.17 -8.99
C VAL A 106 35.88 38.87 -9.53
N LEU A 107 34.92 38.54 -8.67
CA LEU A 107 33.55 38.25 -9.10
C LEU A 107 32.78 39.49 -9.57
N CYS A 108 33.04 40.65 -8.95
CA CYS A 108 32.44 41.93 -9.36
C CYS A 108 33.00 42.41 -10.70
N GLU A 109 34.31 42.32 -10.91
CA GLU A 109 34.96 42.61 -12.20
C GLU A 109 34.51 41.63 -13.29
N GLY A 110 34.24 40.38 -12.91
CA GLY A 110 33.72 39.34 -13.77
C GLY A 110 32.25 39.48 -14.19
N GLY A 111 31.49 40.38 -13.54
CA GLY A 111 30.06 40.57 -13.82
C GLY A 111 29.17 39.43 -13.33
N VAL A 112 29.63 38.61 -12.37
CA VAL A 112 28.83 37.51 -11.82
C VAL A 112 27.67 38.08 -10.98
N PRO A 113 26.41 37.64 -11.21
CA PRO A 113 25.26 38.16 -10.48
C PRO A 113 25.37 37.92 -8.97
N GLN A 114 24.90 38.89 -8.19
CA GLN A 114 24.84 38.76 -6.73
C GLN A 114 23.83 37.68 -6.30
N ARG A 115 24.00 37.14 -5.09
CA ARG A 115 23.03 36.18 -4.54
C ARG A 115 21.65 36.85 -4.45
N PRO A 116 20.56 36.11 -4.72
CA PRO A 116 19.22 36.57 -4.39
C PRO A 116 19.13 36.96 -2.92
N VAL A 117 18.24 37.91 -2.60
CA VAL A 117 18.03 38.41 -1.23
C VAL A 117 17.75 37.27 -0.26
N ILE A 118 16.99 36.27 -0.71
CA ILE A 118 16.74 35.03 0.02
C ILE A 118 17.30 33.88 -0.82
N PHE A 119 18.32 33.23 -0.27
CA PHE A 119 19.02 32.14 -0.94
C PHE A 119 19.27 31.01 0.05
N VAL A 120 18.96 29.79 -0.36
CA VAL A 120 19.22 28.59 0.42
C VAL A 120 20.28 27.73 -0.27
N THR A 121 21.33 27.38 0.46
CA THR A 121 22.49 26.67 -0.10
C THR A 121 22.14 25.21 -0.49
N ARG A 122 22.47 24.81 -1.72
CA ARG A 122 22.39 23.42 -2.22
C ARG A 122 23.77 22.78 -2.34
N LYS A 123 24.44 22.55 -1.19
CA LYS A 123 25.85 22.13 -1.11
C LYS A 123 26.20 20.91 -1.98
N LYS A 124 25.33 19.90 -2.04
CA LYS A 124 25.57 18.67 -2.82
C LYS A 124 25.80 18.94 -4.31
N LEU A 125 24.94 19.77 -4.93
CA LEU A 125 25.05 20.11 -6.36
C LEU A 125 26.20 21.07 -6.62
N VAL A 126 26.39 22.06 -5.74
CA VAL A 126 27.51 23.01 -5.85
C VAL A 126 28.84 22.26 -5.84
N HIS A 127 29.03 21.33 -4.92
CA HIS A 127 30.22 20.48 -4.85
C HIS A 127 30.39 19.61 -6.10
N ALA A 128 29.30 19.04 -6.64
CA ALA A 128 29.37 18.27 -7.88
C ALA A 128 29.82 19.12 -9.09
N ILE A 129 29.33 20.36 -9.20
CA ILE A 129 29.77 21.31 -10.23
C ILE A 129 31.25 21.64 -10.06
N GLN A 130 31.68 21.94 -8.82
CA GLN A 130 33.07 22.24 -8.49
C GLN A 130 34.00 21.07 -8.86
N GLN A 131 33.63 19.83 -8.54
CA GLN A 131 34.41 18.66 -8.93
C GLN A 131 34.56 18.51 -10.44
N LYS A 132 33.51 18.82 -11.22
CA LYS A 132 33.58 18.78 -12.69
C LYS A 132 34.42 19.93 -13.26
N LEU A 133 34.41 21.10 -12.62
CA LEU A 133 35.29 22.22 -12.98
C LEU A 133 36.76 21.90 -12.67
N TRP A 134 37.06 21.27 -11.52
CA TRP A 134 38.41 20.82 -11.18
C TRP A 134 38.96 19.83 -12.22
N LYS A 135 38.12 18.93 -12.75
CA LYS A 135 38.52 17.95 -13.78
C LYS A 135 39.03 18.57 -15.10
N LEU A 136 38.79 19.86 -15.34
CA LEU A 136 39.31 20.55 -16.52
C LEU A 136 40.84 20.76 -16.45
N ASN A 137 41.46 20.75 -15.26
CA ASN A 137 42.92 20.79 -15.06
C ASN A 137 43.71 21.89 -15.84
N GLY A 138 43.06 22.98 -16.24
CA GLY A 138 43.69 24.05 -17.05
C GLY A 138 43.58 23.86 -18.57
N GLU A 139 43.06 22.73 -19.04
CA GLU A 139 42.76 22.49 -20.46
C GLU A 139 41.44 23.14 -20.87
N PRO A 140 41.27 23.53 -22.15
CA PRO A 140 39.99 23.96 -22.70
C PRO A 140 38.94 22.87 -22.58
N GLY A 141 37.72 23.22 -22.16
CA GLY A 141 36.67 22.23 -21.98
C GLY A 141 35.35 22.83 -21.52
N TRP A 142 34.33 21.98 -21.51
CA TRP A 142 32.93 22.38 -21.36
C TRP A 142 32.33 21.72 -20.13
N VAL A 143 31.80 22.54 -19.22
CA VAL A 143 30.93 22.08 -18.12
C VAL A 143 29.54 22.63 -18.36
N THR A 144 28.56 21.73 -18.53
CA THR A 144 27.17 22.08 -18.85
C THR A 144 26.28 21.78 -17.67
N ILE A 145 25.61 22.81 -17.17
CA ILE A 145 24.55 22.69 -16.17
C ILE A 145 23.22 22.79 -16.91
N TYR A 146 22.46 21.69 -16.95
CA TYR A 146 21.16 21.67 -17.61
C TYR A 146 20.04 21.17 -16.70
N GLY A 147 18.81 21.58 -17.01
CA GLY A 147 17.63 21.25 -16.22
C GLY A 147 16.43 22.15 -16.54
N MET A 148 15.28 21.81 -15.95
CA MET A 148 13.98 22.45 -16.19
C MET A 148 14.01 23.99 -16.01
N ALA A 149 13.13 24.70 -16.72
CA ALA A 149 12.93 26.13 -16.51
C ALA A 149 12.61 26.43 -15.03
N GLY A 150 13.24 27.47 -14.47
CA GLY A 150 12.98 27.88 -13.07
C GLY A 150 13.62 26.99 -11.97
N CYS A 151 14.41 25.95 -12.28
CA CYS A 151 15.02 25.07 -11.27
C CYS A 151 16.27 25.65 -10.54
N GLY A 152 16.68 26.89 -10.87
CA GLY A 152 17.75 27.62 -10.18
C GLY A 152 19.17 27.44 -10.73
N LYS A 153 19.33 27.04 -12.01
CA LYS A 153 20.64 26.79 -12.66
C LYS A 153 21.61 27.96 -12.58
N SER A 154 21.18 29.16 -12.97
CA SER A 154 22.03 30.36 -13.01
C SER A 154 22.54 30.73 -11.61
N VAL A 155 21.69 30.56 -10.58
CA VAL A 155 22.08 30.77 -9.18
C VAL A 155 23.09 29.72 -8.72
N LEU A 156 22.93 28.45 -9.12
CA LEU A 156 23.89 27.38 -8.82
C LEU A 156 25.25 27.61 -9.49
N ALA A 157 25.26 28.05 -10.76
CA ALA A 157 26.49 28.37 -11.49
C ALA A 157 27.24 29.54 -10.83
N ALA A 158 26.51 30.60 -10.47
CA ALA A 158 27.08 31.74 -9.75
C ALA A 158 27.58 31.38 -8.35
N GLU A 159 26.96 30.40 -7.67
CA GLU A 159 27.42 29.93 -6.37
C GLU A 159 28.65 29.02 -6.46
N ALA A 160 28.76 28.20 -7.50
CA ALA A 160 29.88 27.29 -7.69
C ALA A 160 31.24 28.03 -7.77
N VAL A 161 31.25 29.19 -8.41
CA VAL A 161 32.45 30.02 -8.61
C VAL A 161 32.74 30.99 -7.46
N ARG A 162 31.93 30.99 -6.40
CA ARG A 162 32.16 31.83 -5.20
C ARG A 162 33.16 31.26 -4.21
N ASP A 163 33.59 30.01 -4.40
CA ASP A 163 34.57 29.38 -3.53
C ASP A 163 36.00 29.88 -3.82
N HIS A 164 36.70 30.28 -2.77
CA HIS A 164 38.04 30.87 -2.87
C HIS A 164 39.07 29.85 -3.38
N SER A 165 39.01 28.62 -2.87
CA SER A 165 39.92 27.53 -3.26
C SER A 165 39.86 27.22 -4.75
N LEU A 166 38.65 27.25 -5.34
CA LEU A 166 38.46 27.00 -6.76
C LEU A 166 39.04 28.13 -7.62
N LEU A 167 38.78 29.39 -7.25
CA LEU A 167 39.24 30.55 -8.01
C LEU A 167 40.76 30.67 -8.00
N GLU A 168 41.40 30.52 -6.84
CA GLU A 168 42.86 30.65 -6.73
C GLU A 168 43.59 29.46 -7.36
N GLY A 169 43.09 28.24 -7.16
CA GLY A 169 43.75 27.02 -7.65
C GLY A 169 43.54 26.74 -9.14
N CYS A 170 42.32 26.89 -9.65
CA CYS A 170 41.99 26.56 -11.05
C CYS A 170 41.93 27.78 -11.97
N PHE A 171 41.36 28.89 -11.50
CA PHE A 171 40.97 30.03 -12.36
C PHE A 171 41.60 31.35 -11.91
N SER A 172 42.92 31.35 -11.75
CA SER A 172 43.69 32.51 -11.30
C SER A 172 43.60 33.71 -12.25
N GLY A 173 43.16 33.50 -13.50
CA GLY A 173 42.92 34.54 -14.50
C GLY A 173 41.58 35.26 -14.35
N GLY A 174 40.76 34.89 -13.36
CA GLY A 174 39.45 35.49 -13.11
C GLY A 174 38.29 34.76 -13.81
N VAL A 175 37.09 35.31 -13.65
CA VAL A 175 35.84 34.74 -14.17
C VAL A 175 35.10 35.81 -14.96
N HIS A 176 34.47 35.45 -16.07
CA HIS A 176 33.69 36.38 -16.89
C HIS A 176 32.28 35.84 -17.14
N TRP A 177 31.25 36.60 -16.76
CA TRP A 177 29.84 36.23 -16.93
C TRP A 177 29.21 36.92 -18.13
N VAL A 178 28.52 36.13 -18.96
CA VAL A 178 27.84 36.60 -20.17
C VAL A 178 26.42 36.06 -20.20
N SER A 179 25.45 36.95 -20.00
CA SER A 179 24.03 36.63 -20.22
C SER A 179 23.70 36.67 -21.71
N ILE A 180 23.51 35.49 -22.28
CA ILE A 180 23.19 35.30 -23.70
C ILE A 180 21.67 35.35 -23.88
N GLY A 181 20.93 34.41 -23.29
CA GLY A 181 19.50 34.24 -23.57
C GLY A 181 19.22 33.83 -25.02
N LYS A 182 17.97 33.95 -25.47
CA LYS A 182 17.63 33.71 -26.88
C LYS A 182 18.12 34.88 -27.74
N GLN A 183 18.89 34.59 -28.79
CA GLN A 183 19.56 35.61 -29.60
C GLN A 183 19.49 35.29 -31.09
N ASP A 184 19.35 36.35 -31.89
CA ASP A 184 19.56 36.33 -33.33
C ASP A 184 21.03 36.69 -33.66
N LYS A 185 21.43 36.58 -34.92
CA LYS A 185 22.83 36.86 -35.35
C LYS A 185 23.30 38.26 -34.95
N SER A 186 22.45 39.27 -35.10
CA SER A 186 22.73 40.65 -34.70
C SER A 186 22.84 40.81 -33.18
N GLY A 187 21.93 40.17 -32.44
CA GLY A 187 21.95 40.18 -30.97
C GLY A 187 23.21 39.51 -30.40
N LEU A 188 23.62 38.37 -30.97
CA LEU A 188 24.87 37.70 -30.59
C LEU A 188 26.09 38.57 -30.87
N LEU A 189 26.15 39.23 -32.03
CA LEU A 189 27.24 40.14 -32.37
C LEU A 189 27.36 41.29 -31.35
N MET A 190 26.24 41.89 -30.93
CA MET A 190 26.25 42.92 -29.89
C MET A 190 26.80 42.38 -28.56
N LYS A 191 26.44 41.15 -28.17
CA LYS A 191 26.95 40.52 -26.95
C LYS A 191 28.46 40.26 -27.02
N LEU A 192 28.96 39.81 -28.17
CA LEU A 192 30.39 39.59 -28.42
C LEU A 192 31.17 40.91 -28.43
N GLN A 193 30.65 41.95 -29.08
CA GLN A 193 31.23 43.30 -29.05
C GLN A 193 31.36 43.80 -27.61
N ASN A 194 30.27 43.73 -26.83
CA ASN A 194 30.25 44.14 -25.43
C ASN A 194 31.26 43.34 -24.58
N LEU A 195 31.42 42.05 -24.85
CA LEU A 195 32.39 41.21 -24.16
C LEU A 195 33.83 41.61 -24.50
N CYS A 196 34.16 41.77 -25.78
CA CYS A 196 35.48 42.21 -26.22
C CYS A 196 35.83 43.57 -25.62
N THR A 197 34.91 44.54 -25.62
CA THR A 197 35.11 45.85 -24.99
C THR A 197 35.35 45.73 -23.48
N ARG A 198 34.63 44.83 -22.79
CA ARG A 198 34.83 44.60 -21.34
C ARG A 198 36.22 44.03 -21.02
N LEU A 199 36.76 43.16 -21.86
CA LEU A 199 38.08 42.55 -21.66
C LEU A 199 39.24 43.50 -22.04
N GLU A 200 38.96 44.57 -22.78
CA GLU A 200 39.94 45.50 -23.37
C GLU A 200 40.24 46.75 -22.53
N GLN A 201 39.84 46.84 -21.25
CA GLN A 201 39.97 48.02 -20.37
C GLN A 201 41.38 48.66 -20.20
N ALA A 202 42.43 48.12 -20.84
CA ALA A 202 43.75 48.76 -20.96
C ALA A 202 44.19 48.75 -22.45
N GLU A 203 44.53 49.93 -22.97
CA GLU A 203 44.71 50.30 -24.40
C GLU A 203 45.85 49.54 -25.12
N SER A 204 45.65 48.25 -25.42
CA SER A 204 46.67 47.43 -26.11
C SER A 204 46.31 47.01 -27.55
N PHE A 205 45.07 47.22 -28.02
CA PHE A 205 44.64 46.91 -29.39
C PHE A 205 43.72 48.01 -29.96
N SER A 206 43.71 48.14 -31.29
CA SER A 206 42.92 49.11 -32.09
C SER A 206 41.50 49.34 -31.54
N GLN A 207 41.12 50.60 -31.30
CA GLN A 207 39.84 51.05 -30.70
C GLN A 207 38.57 50.72 -31.54
N ARG A 208 38.70 49.92 -32.60
CA ARG A 208 37.62 49.55 -33.52
C ARG A 208 36.84 48.34 -33.01
N LEU A 209 35.51 48.45 -32.96
CA LEU A 209 34.60 47.33 -32.66
C LEU A 209 34.60 46.30 -33.80
N PRO A 210 34.54 44.99 -33.50
CA PRO A 210 34.46 43.95 -34.53
C PRO A 210 33.12 44.06 -35.29
N LEU A 211 33.16 43.96 -36.63
CA LEU A 211 31.98 44.18 -37.48
C LEU A 211 31.21 42.90 -37.82
N ASN A 212 31.84 41.74 -37.65
CA ASN A 212 31.25 40.43 -37.86
C ASN A 212 31.56 39.47 -36.71
N ILE A 213 30.90 38.32 -36.69
CA ILE A 213 31.00 37.34 -35.60
C ILE A 213 32.37 36.66 -35.64
N GLU A 214 32.95 36.45 -36.82
CA GLU A 214 34.25 35.81 -37.02
C GLU A 214 35.40 36.67 -36.49
N GLU A 215 35.41 37.97 -36.79
CA GLU A 215 36.39 38.93 -36.26
C GLU A 215 36.25 39.06 -34.74
N ALA A 216 35.01 39.09 -34.23
CA ALA A 216 34.76 39.13 -32.80
C ALA A 216 35.27 37.86 -32.10
N LYS A 217 35.06 36.69 -32.72
CA LYS A 217 35.54 35.39 -32.26
C LYS A 217 37.07 35.34 -32.20
N ASP A 218 37.75 35.70 -33.29
CA ASP A 218 39.21 35.68 -33.36
C ASP A 218 39.84 36.65 -32.35
N ARG A 219 39.23 37.83 -32.19
CA ARG A 219 39.66 38.81 -31.21
C ARG A 219 39.47 38.32 -29.78
N LEU A 220 38.32 37.71 -29.48
CA LEU A 220 38.06 37.10 -28.19
C LEU A 220 39.05 35.98 -27.88
N ARG A 221 39.40 35.15 -28.86
CA ARG A 221 40.43 34.10 -28.72
C ARG A 221 41.79 34.68 -28.33
N VAL A 222 42.22 35.76 -28.96
CA VAL A 222 43.50 36.42 -28.64
C VAL A 222 43.47 37.01 -27.22
N LEU A 223 42.38 37.66 -26.83
CA LEU A 223 42.23 38.27 -25.50
C LEU A 223 42.26 37.20 -24.39
N MET A 224 41.52 36.11 -24.55
CA MET A 224 41.46 35.05 -23.54
C MET A 224 42.77 34.27 -23.41
N LEU A 225 43.51 34.05 -24.51
CA LEU A 225 44.79 33.34 -24.45
C LEU A 225 45.96 34.21 -23.94
N ARG A 226 46.00 35.50 -24.33
CA ARG A 226 47.16 36.37 -24.05
C ARG A 226 46.96 37.28 -22.84
N LYS A 227 45.76 37.84 -22.66
CA LYS A 227 45.48 38.86 -21.64
C LYS A 227 44.89 38.26 -20.36
N HIS A 228 44.01 37.27 -20.51
CA HIS A 228 43.31 36.61 -19.38
C HIS A 228 43.57 35.09 -19.35
N PRO A 229 44.83 34.64 -19.20
CA PRO A 229 45.16 33.21 -19.20
C PRO A 229 44.56 32.49 -17.99
N ARG A 230 44.06 31.27 -18.20
CA ARG A 230 43.38 30.46 -17.16
C ARG A 230 42.18 31.18 -16.53
N SER A 231 41.41 31.92 -17.34
CA SER A 231 40.13 32.51 -16.97
C SER A 231 38.95 31.57 -17.30
N LEU A 232 37.88 31.64 -16.50
CA LEU A 232 36.64 30.89 -16.74
C LEU A 232 35.60 31.78 -17.42
N LEU A 233 35.07 31.36 -18.57
CA LEU A 233 33.97 32.04 -19.24
C LEU A 233 32.64 31.35 -18.89
N ILE A 234 31.70 32.11 -18.33
CA ILE A 234 30.37 31.63 -17.97
C ILE A 234 29.34 32.14 -18.96
N LEU A 235 28.64 31.23 -19.63
CA LEU A 235 27.57 31.53 -20.57
C LEU A 235 26.22 31.19 -19.94
N ASP A 236 25.39 32.21 -19.74
CA ASP A 236 24.08 32.03 -19.08
C ASP A 236 22.94 31.95 -20.10
N ASP A 237 22.10 30.93 -19.91
CA ASP A 237 20.90 30.59 -20.68
C ASP A 237 21.15 30.48 -22.20
N VAL A 238 21.95 29.47 -22.59
CA VAL A 238 22.27 29.19 -24.01
C VAL A 238 21.17 28.36 -24.67
N TRP A 239 20.64 28.82 -25.81
CA TRP A 239 19.53 28.16 -26.51
C TRP A 239 19.95 27.37 -27.74
N ASP A 240 20.84 27.92 -28.57
CA ASP A 240 21.15 27.32 -29.88
C ASP A 240 22.63 26.87 -30.00
N PRO A 241 22.91 25.73 -30.67
CA PRO A 241 24.29 25.24 -30.82
C PRO A 241 25.20 26.17 -31.64
N TRP A 242 24.65 26.98 -32.55
CA TRP A 242 25.44 27.89 -33.39
C TRP A 242 25.96 29.09 -32.60
N VAL A 243 25.27 29.50 -31.53
CA VAL A 243 25.75 30.53 -30.60
C VAL A 243 27.02 30.06 -29.91
N LEU A 244 27.07 28.78 -29.52
CA LEU A 244 28.22 28.19 -28.84
C LEU A 244 29.46 28.11 -29.75
N LYS A 245 29.27 27.89 -31.06
CA LYS A 245 30.37 27.92 -32.06
C LYS A 245 31.10 29.26 -32.10
N ALA A 246 30.43 30.37 -31.80
CA ALA A 246 31.05 31.69 -31.74
C ALA A 246 31.98 31.84 -30.51
N PHE A 247 31.75 31.07 -29.45
CA PHE A 247 32.55 31.08 -28.23
C PHE A 247 33.58 29.94 -28.16
N ASP A 248 33.63 29.07 -29.17
CA ASP A 248 34.61 27.98 -29.26
C ASP A 248 36.02 28.50 -29.60
N ASN A 249 36.71 28.97 -28.55
CA ASN A 249 37.96 29.73 -28.63
C ASN A 249 39.08 29.15 -27.76
N GLN A 250 39.12 27.82 -27.57
CA GLN A 250 40.08 27.15 -26.68
C GLN A 250 40.06 27.70 -25.23
N CYS A 251 38.85 28.00 -24.73
CA CYS A 251 38.64 28.51 -23.37
C CYS A 251 38.03 27.43 -22.46
N GLN A 252 38.09 27.68 -21.15
CA GLN A 252 37.31 26.92 -20.17
C GLN A 252 35.93 27.56 -20.06
N ILE A 253 34.88 26.79 -20.34
CA ILE A 253 33.52 27.31 -20.42
C ILE A 253 32.60 26.54 -19.47
N LEU A 254 31.93 27.30 -18.61
CA LEU A 254 30.79 26.84 -17.83
C LEU A 254 29.53 27.43 -18.46
N LEU A 255 28.59 26.59 -18.90
CA LEU A 255 27.31 27.10 -19.42
C LEU A 255 26.12 26.59 -18.63
N THR A 256 25.11 27.44 -18.55
CA THR A 256 23.77 27.07 -18.10
C THR A 256 22.84 27.01 -19.30
N THR A 257 22.03 25.97 -19.38
CA THR A 257 21.09 25.80 -20.49
C THR A 257 19.88 24.97 -20.05
N ARG A 258 18.81 25.04 -20.84
CA ARG A 258 17.69 24.11 -20.73
C ARG A 258 17.92 22.87 -21.59
N ASP A 259 18.81 22.96 -22.57
CA ASP A 259 19.00 21.95 -23.60
C ASP A 259 20.39 21.33 -23.52
N LYS A 260 20.46 20.01 -23.37
CA LYS A 260 21.73 19.28 -23.31
C LYS A 260 22.47 19.29 -24.67
N SER A 261 21.73 19.29 -25.77
CA SER A 261 22.25 19.10 -27.14
C SER A 261 23.05 20.30 -27.67
N VAL A 262 22.94 21.47 -27.03
CA VAL A 262 23.68 22.67 -27.46
C VAL A 262 25.19 22.47 -27.50
N THR A 263 25.71 21.52 -26.72
CA THR A 263 27.14 21.18 -26.68
C THR A 263 27.60 20.21 -27.75
N ASP A 264 26.73 19.65 -28.57
CA ASP A 264 27.10 18.66 -29.61
C ASP A 264 27.91 19.28 -30.75
N SER A 265 27.68 20.57 -31.02
CA SER A 265 28.32 21.31 -32.10
C SER A 265 29.79 21.70 -31.86
N VAL A 266 30.31 21.43 -30.66
CA VAL A 266 31.61 21.90 -30.18
C VAL A 266 32.57 20.76 -29.87
N THR A 267 33.87 21.03 -29.96
CA THR A 267 34.94 20.04 -29.76
C THR A 267 35.62 20.21 -28.38
N GLY A 268 36.20 19.13 -27.85
CA GLY A 268 36.89 19.11 -26.54
C GLY A 268 36.18 18.28 -25.46
N PRO A 269 36.76 18.17 -24.24
CA PRO A 269 36.19 17.41 -23.14
C PRO A 269 34.88 18.05 -22.63
N LYS A 270 33.83 17.23 -22.51
CA LYS A 270 32.48 17.66 -22.11
C LYS A 270 32.07 16.99 -20.81
N HIS A 271 31.55 17.78 -19.87
CA HIS A 271 31.01 17.31 -18.61
C HIS A 271 29.62 17.86 -18.41
N VAL A 272 28.65 17.00 -18.08
CA VAL A 272 27.27 17.40 -17.84
C VAL A 272 26.92 17.22 -16.36
N VAL A 273 26.18 18.18 -15.81
CA VAL A 273 25.60 18.13 -14.46
C VAL A 273 24.10 18.36 -14.58
N PRO A 274 23.26 17.32 -14.43
CA PRO A 274 21.82 17.48 -14.40
C PRO A 274 21.39 18.13 -13.08
N VAL A 275 20.50 19.12 -13.14
CA VAL A 275 19.88 19.74 -11.97
C VAL A 275 18.45 19.26 -11.83
N GLU A 276 18.17 18.56 -10.73
CA GLU A 276 16.81 18.15 -10.35
C GLU A 276 15.86 19.34 -10.30
N SER A 277 14.64 19.13 -10.78
CA SER A 277 13.59 20.15 -10.96
C SER A 277 13.10 20.76 -9.65
N GLY A 278 13.16 20.03 -8.53
CA GLY A 278 12.59 20.43 -7.23
C GLY A 278 13.60 20.48 -6.07
N LEU A 279 13.29 21.32 -5.09
CA LEU A 279 13.88 21.37 -3.76
C LEU A 279 13.16 20.39 -2.83
N GLY A 280 13.90 19.82 -1.87
CA GLY A 280 13.28 19.08 -0.78
C GLY A 280 12.38 19.96 0.11
N ARG A 281 11.38 19.36 0.76
CA ARG A 281 10.40 20.06 1.62
C ARG A 281 11.05 21.01 2.63
N GLU A 282 12.09 20.55 3.32
CA GLU A 282 12.88 21.33 4.28
C GLU A 282 13.46 22.62 3.69
N LYS A 283 13.98 22.53 2.46
CA LYS A 283 14.60 23.66 1.78
C LYS A 283 13.53 24.64 1.26
N GLY A 284 12.36 24.14 0.87
CA GLY A 284 11.20 24.97 0.58
C GLY A 284 10.72 25.75 1.82
N LEU A 285 10.63 25.09 2.97
CA LEU A 285 10.20 25.71 4.24
C LEU A 285 11.19 26.77 4.69
N GLU A 286 12.49 26.50 4.54
CA GLU A 286 13.55 27.46 4.81
C GLU A 286 13.42 28.72 3.92
N ILE A 287 13.06 28.57 2.64
CA ILE A 287 12.80 29.73 1.77
C ILE A 287 11.60 30.52 2.27
N LEU A 288 10.46 29.87 2.55
CA LEU A 288 9.26 30.57 3.04
C LEU A 288 9.52 31.26 4.38
N SER A 289 10.15 30.57 5.32
CA SER A 289 10.59 31.09 6.63
C SER A 289 11.40 32.38 6.49
N LEU A 290 12.37 32.40 5.57
CA LEU A 290 13.18 33.60 5.30
C LEU A 290 12.38 34.73 4.63
N PHE A 291 11.37 34.42 3.81
CA PHE A 291 10.51 35.43 3.16
C PHE A 291 9.54 36.10 4.13
N VAL A 292 8.91 35.32 5.01
CA VAL A 292 7.95 35.84 6.00
C VAL A 292 8.60 36.24 7.32
N ASN A 293 9.91 36.02 7.45
CA ASN A 293 10.71 36.33 8.64
C ASN A 293 10.18 35.63 9.91
N MET A 294 9.80 34.35 9.77
CA MET A 294 9.33 33.49 10.85
C MET A 294 10.27 32.30 11.00
N LYS A 295 10.38 31.69 12.18
CA LYS A 295 11.09 30.40 12.31
C LYS A 295 10.24 29.29 11.69
N LYS A 296 10.86 28.14 11.38
CA LYS A 296 10.15 26.98 10.82
C LYS A 296 9.00 26.51 11.70
N GLU A 297 9.19 26.58 13.02
CA GLU A 297 8.21 26.17 14.03
C GLU A 297 7.00 27.12 14.10
N ASP A 298 7.18 28.39 13.75
CA ASP A 298 6.12 29.41 13.80
C ASP A 298 5.32 29.47 12.49
N LEU A 299 5.70 28.68 11.46
CA LEU A 299 5.00 28.68 10.18
C LEU A 299 3.59 28.08 10.32
N PRO A 300 2.58 28.65 9.65
CA PRO A 300 1.25 28.05 9.61
C PRO A 300 1.28 26.64 8.99
N ALA A 301 0.34 25.77 9.38
CA ALA A 301 0.23 24.41 8.86
C ALA A 301 0.08 24.39 7.31
N GLU A 302 -0.55 25.42 6.74
CA GLU A 302 -0.69 25.60 5.30
C GLU A 302 0.66 25.71 4.58
N ALA A 303 1.74 26.12 5.23
CA ALA A 303 3.07 26.24 4.62
C ALA A 303 3.58 24.89 4.09
N HIS A 304 3.35 23.81 4.85
CA HIS A 304 3.70 22.45 4.43
C HIS A 304 2.90 22.03 3.20
N SER A 305 1.59 22.30 3.20
CA SER A 305 0.69 22.00 2.09
C SER A 305 1.05 22.80 0.83
N ILE A 306 1.36 24.09 0.98
CA ILE A 306 1.78 24.95 -0.14
C ILE A 306 3.04 24.40 -0.79
N ILE A 307 4.07 24.03 -0.02
CA ILE A 307 5.32 23.51 -0.59
C ILE A 307 5.10 22.16 -1.30
N LYS A 308 4.22 21.33 -0.75
CA LYS A 308 3.80 20.07 -1.38
C LYS A 308 3.19 20.36 -2.77
N GLU A 309 2.29 21.33 -2.88
CA GLU A 309 1.70 21.74 -4.15
C GLU A 309 2.69 22.45 -5.09
N CYS A 310 3.67 23.18 -4.56
CA CYS A 310 4.74 23.80 -5.35
C CYS A 310 5.75 22.78 -5.92
N LYS A 311 5.69 21.52 -5.47
CA LYS A 311 6.56 20.40 -5.90
C LYS A 311 8.06 20.75 -5.90
N GLY A 312 8.45 21.59 -4.93
CA GLY A 312 9.82 22.02 -4.73
C GLY A 312 10.38 23.00 -5.75
N SER A 313 9.62 23.51 -6.73
CA SER A 313 10.17 24.46 -7.71
C SER A 313 10.65 25.75 -7.01
N PRO A 314 11.96 26.10 -7.07
CA PRO A 314 12.49 27.30 -6.40
C PRO A 314 11.79 28.59 -6.84
N LEU A 315 11.38 28.67 -8.11
CA LEU A 315 10.69 29.82 -8.68
C LEU A 315 9.31 30.00 -8.04
N VAL A 316 8.50 28.94 -7.99
CA VAL A 316 7.13 29.01 -7.43
C VAL A 316 7.17 29.30 -5.94
N VAL A 317 8.08 28.65 -5.20
CA VAL A 317 8.25 28.90 -3.76
C VAL A 317 8.67 30.35 -3.50
N SER A 318 9.54 30.92 -4.34
CA SER A 318 9.96 32.32 -4.22
C SER A 318 8.84 33.31 -4.57
N LEU A 319 8.00 33.00 -5.56
CA LEU A 319 6.82 33.81 -5.91
C LEU A 319 5.81 33.83 -4.77
N ILE A 320 5.48 32.66 -4.20
CA ILE A 320 4.57 32.56 -3.07
C ILE A 320 5.15 33.23 -1.83
N GLY A 321 6.43 32.99 -1.52
CA GLY A 321 7.12 33.68 -0.42
C GLY A 321 7.09 35.20 -0.57
N ALA A 322 7.32 35.72 -1.77
CA ALA A 322 7.23 37.17 -2.04
C ALA A 322 5.81 37.72 -1.86
N LEU A 323 4.78 36.98 -2.31
CA LEU A 323 3.38 37.37 -2.15
C LEU A 323 2.94 37.33 -0.68
N LEU A 324 3.39 36.34 0.09
CA LEU A 324 3.09 36.21 1.52
C LEU A 324 3.83 37.25 2.36
N ARG A 325 5.04 37.67 1.94
CA ARG A 325 5.74 38.80 2.55
C ARG A 325 4.93 40.09 2.44
N ASP A 326 4.30 40.32 1.30
CA ASP A 326 3.47 41.51 1.06
C ASP A 326 2.08 41.36 1.70
N PHE A 327 1.54 40.14 1.77
CA PHE A 327 0.22 39.81 2.32
C PHE A 327 0.26 38.62 3.31
N PRO A 328 0.61 38.84 4.59
CA PRO A 328 0.90 37.77 5.54
C PRO A 328 -0.31 36.91 5.93
N ASN A 329 -1.54 37.40 5.75
CA ASN A 329 -2.76 36.68 6.15
C ASN A 329 -3.40 35.83 5.03
N ARG A 330 -2.77 35.73 3.84
CA ARG A 330 -3.37 35.10 2.64
C ARG A 330 -2.90 33.66 2.37
N TRP A 331 -2.38 32.95 3.36
CA TRP A 331 -1.92 31.56 3.24
C TRP A 331 -2.98 30.62 2.64
N ALA A 332 -4.15 30.54 3.27
CA ALA A 332 -5.25 29.69 2.80
C ALA A 332 -5.76 30.08 1.40
N TYR A 333 -5.73 31.38 1.06
CA TYR A 333 -6.11 31.85 -0.27
C TYR A 333 -5.15 31.31 -1.34
N TYR A 334 -3.84 31.46 -1.13
CA TYR A 334 -2.83 30.99 -2.08
C TYR A 334 -2.76 29.47 -2.15
N LEU A 335 -2.95 28.76 -1.03
CA LEU A 335 -3.10 27.30 -1.02
C LEU A 335 -4.27 26.87 -1.91
N ARG A 336 -5.45 27.50 -1.76
CA ARG A 336 -6.61 27.20 -2.60
C ARG A 336 -6.38 27.52 -4.08
N GLN A 337 -5.69 28.62 -4.41
CA GLN A 337 -5.35 28.94 -5.80
C GLN A 337 -4.37 27.92 -6.41
N LEU A 338 -3.39 27.45 -5.64
CA LEU A 338 -2.46 26.40 -6.05
C LEU A 338 -3.18 25.05 -6.25
N GLN A 339 -4.06 24.67 -5.32
CA GLN A 339 -4.90 23.47 -5.44
C GLN A 339 -5.81 23.53 -6.67
N ASN A 340 -6.36 24.71 -6.98
CA ASN A 340 -7.17 24.95 -8.18
C ASN A 340 -6.32 25.11 -9.46
N LYS A 341 -4.98 25.05 -9.36
CA LYS A 341 -4.02 25.06 -10.48
C LYS A 341 -4.07 26.30 -11.38
N GLN A 342 -4.55 27.43 -10.86
CA GLN A 342 -4.70 28.68 -11.63
C GLN A 342 -3.43 29.53 -11.60
N PHE A 343 -2.34 29.04 -12.21
CA PHE A 343 -1.03 29.71 -12.18
C PHE A 343 -1.03 31.12 -12.79
N LYS A 344 -1.96 31.44 -13.72
CA LYS A 344 -2.13 32.78 -14.32
C LYS A 344 -2.39 33.90 -13.30
N ARG A 345 -2.96 33.56 -12.13
CA ARG A 345 -3.30 34.51 -11.06
C ARG A 345 -2.14 34.80 -10.11
N ILE A 346 -1.05 34.04 -10.20
CA ILE A 346 0.14 34.18 -9.35
C ILE A 346 1.20 34.92 -10.16
N ARG A 347 1.24 36.25 -10.03
CA ARG A 347 2.18 37.11 -10.76
C ARG A 347 2.99 37.97 -9.80
N LYS A 348 4.29 38.08 -10.05
CA LYS A 348 5.15 39.06 -9.37
C LYS A 348 6.39 39.35 -10.21
N SER A 349 6.70 40.62 -10.40
CA SER A 349 7.99 41.05 -10.94
C SER A 349 9.09 40.84 -9.89
N SER A 350 10.14 40.11 -10.27
CA SER A 350 11.30 39.78 -9.42
C SER A 350 12.58 39.91 -10.24
N SER A 351 13.73 39.51 -9.69
CA SER A 351 15.00 39.39 -10.42
C SER A 351 15.03 38.25 -11.46
N TYR A 352 13.90 37.59 -11.68
CA TYR A 352 13.70 36.61 -12.75
C TYR A 352 13.12 37.32 -13.96
N ASP A 353 13.45 36.84 -15.16
CA ASP A 353 13.01 37.43 -16.43
C ASP A 353 11.52 37.16 -16.76
N TYR A 354 10.78 36.46 -15.89
CA TYR A 354 9.39 36.02 -16.12
C TYR A 354 8.46 36.49 -14.99
N GLU A 355 7.22 36.89 -15.34
CA GLU A 355 6.22 37.29 -14.33
C GLU A 355 5.57 36.09 -13.63
N ALA A 356 5.51 34.95 -14.32
CA ALA A 356 4.89 33.71 -13.85
C ALA A 356 5.53 32.45 -14.48
N LEU A 357 5.21 31.28 -13.93
CA LEU A 357 5.76 29.99 -14.36
C LEU A 357 5.25 29.56 -15.75
N ASP A 358 4.02 29.91 -16.09
CA ASP A 358 3.38 29.60 -17.37
C ASP A 358 4.10 30.26 -18.55
N GLU A 359 4.57 31.50 -18.39
CA GLU A 359 5.39 32.19 -19.39
C GLU A 359 6.70 31.46 -19.68
N ALA A 360 7.40 31.01 -18.63
CA ALA A 360 8.66 30.30 -18.77
C ALA A 360 8.53 28.97 -19.53
N MET A 361 7.39 28.28 -19.34
CA MET A 361 7.05 27.03 -20.03
C MET A 361 6.54 27.29 -21.45
N SER A 362 5.73 28.33 -21.65
CA SER A 362 5.18 28.68 -22.98
C SER A 362 6.29 28.99 -23.98
N ILE A 363 7.31 29.75 -23.57
CA ILE A 363 8.46 30.07 -24.43
C ILE A 363 9.21 28.80 -24.86
N SER A 364 9.39 27.83 -23.95
CA SER A 364 10.05 26.57 -24.31
C SER A 364 9.25 25.73 -25.29
N VAL A 365 7.91 25.78 -25.25
CA VAL A 365 7.03 25.07 -26.20
C VAL A 365 6.95 25.79 -27.55
N GLU A 366 6.99 27.11 -27.56
CA GLU A 366 6.94 27.91 -28.80
C GLU A 366 8.21 27.81 -29.64
N MET A 367 9.32 27.37 -29.04
CA MET A 367 10.59 27.12 -29.72
C MET A 367 10.70 25.72 -30.33
N LEU A 368 9.63 24.92 -30.29
CA LEU A 368 9.55 23.68 -31.05
C LEU A 368 9.31 23.97 -32.52
N ARG A 369 9.77 23.07 -33.38
CA ARG A 369 9.46 23.13 -34.82
C ARG A 369 7.95 22.85 -35.00
N GLU A 370 7.34 23.47 -36.02
CA GLU A 370 5.89 23.39 -36.23
C GLU A 370 5.41 21.96 -36.53
N ASP A 371 6.26 21.09 -37.09
CA ASP A 371 5.98 19.67 -37.34
C ASP A 371 5.87 18.83 -36.05
N ILE A 372 6.68 19.13 -35.03
CA ILE A 372 6.74 18.36 -33.77
C ILE A 372 5.83 18.96 -32.68
N LYS A 373 5.36 20.19 -32.89
CA LYS A 373 4.52 20.93 -31.93
C LYS A 373 3.19 20.22 -31.66
N ASP A 374 2.57 19.66 -32.69
CA ASP A 374 1.33 18.90 -32.58
C ASP A 374 1.54 17.62 -31.76
N TYR A 375 2.65 16.91 -31.97
CA TYR A 375 3.02 15.75 -31.14
C TYR A 375 3.22 16.11 -29.67
N TYR A 376 3.76 17.30 -29.37
CA TYR A 376 3.85 17.76 -27.99
C TYR A 376 2.49 18.07 -27.37
N THR A 377 1.52 18.54 -28.17
CA THR A 377 0.14 18.74 -27.68
C THR A 377 -0.56 17.42 -27.35
N ASP A 378 -0.32 16.37 -28.14
CA ASP A 378 -0.84 15.02 -27.89
C ASP A 378 -0.39 14.48 -26.52
N LEU A 379 0.82 14.82 -26.04
CA LEU A 379 1.33 14.41 -24.73
C LEU A 379 0.55 14.99 -23.53
N SER A 380 -0.41 15.91 -23.76
CA SER A 380 -1.27 16.45 -22.70
C SER A 380 -2.22 15.42 -22.07
N ILE A 381 -2.41 14.25 -22.71
CA ILE A 381 -3.21 13.15 -22.15
C ILE A 381 -2.48 12.35 -21.05
N LEU A 382 -1.17 12.58 -20.88
CA LEU A 382 -0.36 11.91 -19.87
C LEU A 382 -0.74 12.38 -18.46
N GLN A 383 -1.01 11.42 -17.59
CA GLN A 383 -1.26 11.71 -16.18
C GLN A 383 0.04 12.00 -15.43
N LYS A 384 -0.11 12.69 -14.30
CA LYS A 384 0.97 12.96 -13.35
C LYS A 384 1.54 11.64 -12.82
N ASP A 385 2.86 11.60 -12.64
CA ASP A 385 3.60 10.46 -12.09
C ASP A 385 3.44 9.13 -12.87
N VAL A 386 2.84 9.14 -14.06
CA VAL A 386 2.69 7.95 -14.92
C VAL A 386 3.83 7.88 -15.93
N LYS A 387 4.52 6.74 -15.93
CA LYS A 387 5.55 6.40 -16.91
C LYS A 387 4.92 5.64 -18.06
N VAL A 388 5.11 6.15 -19.28
CA VAL A 388 4.48 5.60 -20.48
C VAL A 388 5.54 4.94 -21.36
N PRO A 389 5.35 3.66 -21.76
CA PRO A 389 6.28 2.99 -22.66
C PRO A 389 6.15 3.54 -24.09
N THR A 390 7.24 3.52 -24.86
CA THR A 390 7.29 4.01 -26.25
C THR A 390 6.15 3.43 -27.11
N LYS A 391 5.79 2.16 -26.91
CA LYS A 391 4.81 1.46 -27.75
C LYS A 391 3.41 2.09 -27.73
N VAL A 392 3.01 2.68 -26.61
CA VAL A 392 1.75 3.42 -26.47
C VAL A 392 1.72 4.65 -27.36
N LEU A 393 2.85 5.34 -27.49
CA LEU A 393 2.99 6.53 -28.34
C LEU A 393 3.10 6.15 -29.83
N CYS A 394 3.64 4.97 -30.14
CA CYS A 394 3.58 4.41 -31.50
C CYS A 394 2.13 4.23 -31.97
N VAL A 395 1.25 3.73 -31.08
CA VAL A 395 -0.18 3.57 -31.35
C VAL A 395 -0.89 4.92 -31.49
N LEU A 396 -0.47 5.93 -30.71
CA LEU A 396 -1.07 7.27 -30.78
C LEU A 396 -0.76 8.02 -32.09
N TRP A 397 0.47 7.87 -32.60
CA TRP A 397 0.96 8.60 -33.77
C TRP A 397 0.96 7.79 -35.06
N ASP A 398 0.64 6.50 -35.02
CA ASP A 398 0.73 5.57 -36.16
C ASP A 398 2.14 5.50 -36.77
N LEU A 399 3.18 5.51 -35.93
CA LEU A 399 4.60 5.52 -36.32
C LEU A 399 5.38 4.29 -35.82
N GLU A 400 6.54 4.03 -36.42
CA GLU A 400 7.47 2.98 -35.97
C GLU A 400 8.23 3.40 -34.70
N THR A 401 8.72 2.43 -33.93
CA THR A 401 9.32 2.67 -32.60
C THR A 401 10.55 3.59 -32.67
N GLU A 402 11.42 3.42 -33.65
CA GLU A 402 12.63 4.24 -33.80
C GLU A 402 12.30 5.71 -34.11
N GLU A 403 11.32 5.95 -34.99
CA GLU A 403 10.87 7.31 -35.35
C GLU A 403 10.27 8.04 -34.13
N VAL A 404 9.48 7.32 -33.33
CA VAL A 404 8.90 7.85 -32.10
C VAL A 404 10.00 8.16 -31.08
N GLU A 405 10.99 7.30 -30.92
CA GLU A 405 12.10 7.54 -29.99
C GLU A 405 12.95 8.75 -30.39
N ASP A 406 13.18 8.96 -31.68
CA ASP A 406 13.89 10.15 -32.18
C ASP A 406 13.13 11.45 -31.84
N ILE A 407 11.80 11.48 -32.05
CA ILE A 407 10.95 12.62 -31.69
C ILE A 407 10.99 12.87 -30.18
N LEU A 408 10.81 11.81 -29.39
CA LEU A 408 10.78 11.91 -27.92
C LEU A 408 12.14 12.32 -27.35
N GLN A 409 13.24 11.87 -27.97
CA GLN A 409 14.59 12.27 -27.59
C GLN A 409 14.83 13.76 -27.84
N GLU A 410 14.22 14.36 -28.87
CA GLU A 410 14.24 15.81 -29.06
C GLU A 410 13.54 16.56 -27.91
N PHE A 411 12.40 16.06 -27.42
CA PHE A 411 11.75 16.63 -26.23
C PHE A 411 12.59 16.47 -24.96
N VAL A 412 13.25 15.33 -24.79
CA VAL A 412 14.17 15.07 -23.66
C VAL A 412 15.37 16.02 -23.71
N ASN A 413 15.94 16.23 -24.88
CA ASN A 413 17.05 17.15 -25.07
C ASN A 413 16.66 18.56 -24.64
N LYS A 414 15.46 19.01 -24.99
CA LYS A 414 14.88 20.31 -24.59
C LYS A 414 14.38 20.37 -23.13
N SER A 415 14.55 19.30 -22.34
CA SER A 415 14.03 19.17 -20.96
C SER A 415 12.51 19.37 -20.84
N LEU A 416 11.76 19.11 -21.92
CA LEU A 416 10.30 19.17 -21.96
C LEU A 416 9.64 17.83 -21.62
N LEU A 417 10.41 16.76 -21.64
CA LEU A 417 10.02 15.40 -21.31
C LEU A 417 11.18 14.70 -20.58
N PHE A 418 10.87 13.77 -19.68
CA PHE A 418 11.88 12.97 -19.00
C PHE A 418 11.80 11.53 -19.50
N CYS A 419 12.95 10.87 -19.59
CA CYS A 419 13.02 9.46 -19.94
C CYS A 419 13.70 8.66 -18.83
N ASN A 420 13.24 7.43 -18.66
CA ASN A 420 13.91 6.41 -17.87
C ASN A 420 14.13 5.17 -18.74
N ARG A 421 15.22 4.46 -18.49
CA ARG A 421 15.52 3.19 -19.17
C ARG A 421 15.01 2.04 -18.30
N ASN A 422 14.05 1.27 -18.81
CA ASN A 422 13.54 0.07 -18.13
C ASN A 422 13.76 -1.15 -19.03
N GLY A 423 14.92 -1.81 -18.88
CA GLY A 423 15.29 -2.91 -19.77
C GLY A 423 15.63 -2.42 -21.18
N LYS A 424 15.00 -3.01 -22.21
CA LYS A 424 15.24 -2.68 -23.63
C LYS A 424 14.47 -1.43 -24.08
N SER A 425 13.34 -1.12 -23.45
CA SER A 425 12.49 -0.01 -23.86
C SER A 425 12.60 1.23 -22.97
N PHE A 426 12.31 2.37 -23.58
CA PHE A 426 12.26 3.65 -22.90
C PHE A 426 10.86 3.89 -22.35
N CYS A 427 10.81 4.43 -21.14
CA CYS A 427 9.58 4.97 -20.57
C CYS A 427 9.71 6.47 -20.39
N TYR A 428 8.72 7.20 -20.88
CA TYR A 428 8.69 8.66 -20.85
C TYR A 428 7.67 9.15 -19.84
N TYR A 429 7.96 10.27 -19.21
CA TYR A 429 7.06 10.91 -18.26
C TYR A 429 7.28 12.42 -18.23
N LEU A 430 6.23 13.14 -17.87
CA LEU A 430 6.27 14.59 -17.70
C LEU A 430 6.42 14.93 -16.22
N HIS A 431 7.06 16.07 -15.95
CA HIS A 431 7.01 16.63 -14.62
C HIS A 431 5.64 17.27 -14.38
N ASP A 432 5.15 17.19 -13.16
CA ASP A 432 3.77 17.55 -12.83
C ASP A 432 3.36 18.99 -13.17
N LEU A 433 4.28 19.93 -13.01
CA LEU A 433 4.07 21.32 -13.42
C LEU A 433 3.91 21.46 -14.94
N GLN A 434 4.56 20.59 -15.73
CA GLN A 434 4.41 20.56 -17.19
C GLN A 434 3.04 19.97 -17.55
N VAL A 435 2.61 18.91 -16.86
CA VAL A 435 1.27 18.33 -17.02
C VAL A 435 0.21 19.38 -16.72
N ASP A 436 0.27 20.07 -15.58
CA ASP A 436 -0.70 21.11 -15.23
C ASP A 436 -0.70 22.26 -16.24
N PHE A 437 0.47 22.66 -16.73
CA PHE A 437 0.61 23.67 -17.77
C PHE A 437 -0.08 23.23 -19.08
N LEU A 438 0.14 21.98 -19.52
CA LEU A 438 -0.46 21.44 -20.73
C LEU A 438 -1.98 21.25 -20.59
N THR A 439 -2.45 20.76 -19.44
CA THR A 439 -3.88 20.61 -19.14
C THR A 439 -4.60 21.96 -19.20
N GLU A 440 -4.01 23.03 -18.68
CA GLU A 440 -4.60 24.37 -18.72
C GLU A 440 -4.53 24.99 -20.13
N LYS A 441 -3.41 24.78 -20.84
CA LYS A 441 -3.22 25.32 -22.21
C LYS A 441 -4.18 24.67 -23.21
N ASN A 442 -4.34 23.35 -23.14
CA ASN A 442 -5.07 22.56 -24.14
C ASN A 442 -6.44 22.08 -23.65
N ARG A 443 -7.01 22.73 -22.62
CA ARG A 443 -8.23 22.27 -21.93
C ARG A 443 -9.41 21.94 -22.85
N SER A 444 -9.58 22.69 -23.94
CA SER A 444 -10.67 22.46 -24.90
C SER A 444 -10.45 21.25 -25.81
N GLN A 445 -9.19 20.84 -26.02
CA GLN A 445 -8.80 19.74 -26.92
C GLN A 445 -8.64 18.40 -26.20
N LEU A 446 -8.58 18.36 -24.87
CA LEU A 446 -8.35 17.14 -24.09
C LEU A 446 -9.35 16.03 -24.42
N GLN A 447 -10.63 16.37 -24.60
CA GLN A 447 -11.65 15.38 -24.94
C GLN A 447 -11.39 14.74 -26.30
N ASP A 448 -10.96 15.54 -27.30
CA ASP A 448 -10.64 15.06 -28.65
C ASP A 448 -9.37 14.20 -28.65
N LEU A 449 -8.36 14.57 -27.86
CA LEU A 449 -7.13 13.81 -27.72
C LEU A 449 -7.38 12.44 -27.04
N HIS A 450 -8.20 12.40 -26.01
CA HIS A 450 -8.60 11.14 -25.38
C HIS A 450 -9.43 10.27 -26.34
N ARG A 451 -10.34 10.87 -27.11
CA ARG A 451 -11.09 10.16 -28.16
C ARG A 451 -10.15 9.59 -29.23
N LYS A 452 -9.18 10.37 -29.70
CA LYS A 452 -8.13 9.94 -30.65
C LYS A 452 -7.39 8.71 -30.13
N MET A 453 -6.96 8.75 -28.86
CA MET A 453 -6.25 7.63 -28.22
C MET A 453 -7.09 6.34 -28.19
N VAL A 454 -8.37 6.43 -27.81
CA VAL A 454 -9.27 5.27 -27.76
C VAL A 454 -9.56 4.73 -29.17
N THR A 455 -9.76 5.60 -30.16
CA THR A 455 -10.00 5.18 -31.56
C THR A 455 -8.78 4.47 -32.14
N GLN A 456 -7.56 4.96 -31.88
CA GLN A 456 -6.35 4.25 -32.31
C GLN A 456 -6.18 2.93 -31.58
N PHE A 457 -6.43 2.88 -30.28
CA PHE A 457 -6.40 1.61 -29.54
C PHE A 457 -7.32 0.56 -30.19
N GLN A 458 -8.58 0.91 -30.49
CA GLN A 458 -9.55 0.00 -31.12
C GLN A 458 -9.16 -0.43 -32.55
N ARG A 459 -8.33 0.37 -33.23
CA ARG A 459 -7.84 0.05 -34.58
C ARG A 459 -6.74 -1.01 -34.55
N TYR A 460 -5.85 -0.96 -33.56
CA TYR A 460 -4.73 -1.89 -33.42
C TYR A 460 -5.05 -3.11 -32.57
N TYR A 461 -5.91 -2.95 -31.57
CA TYR A 461 -6.18 -3.96 -30.55
C TYR A 461 -7.67 -4.20 -30.36
N GLN A 462 -7.99 -5.42 -29.93
CA GLN A 462 -9.29 -5.74 -29.36
C GLN A 462 -9.20 -5.72 -27.83
N PRO A 463 -10.21 -5.22 -27.10
CA PRO A 463 -10.13 -5.04 -25.65
C PRO A 463 -9.83 -6.32 -24.85
N HIS A 464 -10.18 -7.49 -25.36
CA HIS A 464 -10.06 -8.78 -24.67
C HIS A 464 -8.87 -9.64 -25.14
N THR A 465 -8.01 -9.13 -26.05
CA THR A 465 -6.96 -9.93 -26.72
C THR A 465 -5.56 -9.34 -26.54
N LEU A 466 -5.33 -8.60 -25.45
CA LEU A 466 -4.01 -8.07 -25.12
C LEU A 466 -3.12 -9.20 -24.60
N SER A 467 -1.95 -9.38 -25.20
CA SER A 467 -1.01 -10.41 -24.73
C SER A 467 -0.19 -9.87 -23.54
N PRO A 468 -0.04 -10.61 -22.43
CA PRO A 468 0.74 -10.17 -21.27
C PRO A 468 2.23 -9.90 -21.54
N VAL A 469 2.75 -10.42 -22.65
CA VAL A 469 4.17 -10.28 -23.04
C VAL A 469 4.47 -8.91 -23.65
N GLN A 470 3.45 -8.17 -24.11
CA GLN A 470 3.63 -6.86 -24.71
C GLN A 470 3.95 -5.77 -23.67
N GLU A 471 4.84 -4.85 -24.03
CA GLU A 471 5.34 -3.81 -23.12
C GLU A 471 4.28 -2.76 -22.75
N ASP A 472 3.28 -2.54 -23.60
CA ASP A 472 2.17 -1.60 -23.40
C ASP A 472 0.97 -2.18 -22.66
N CYS A 473 0.96 -3.50 -22.42
CA CYS A 473 -0.14 -4.22 -21.80
C CYS A 473 -0.57 -3.62 -20.46
N MET A 474 0.40 -3.37 -19.55
CA MET A 474 0.13 -2.78 -18.23
C MET A 474 -0.46 -1.37 -18.32
N TYR A 475 -0.04 -0.57 -19.30
CA TYR A 475 -0.58 0.77 -19.50
C TYR A 475 -2.05 0.70 -19.93
N TRP A 476 -2.39 -0.17 -20.89
CA TRP A 476 -3.76 -0.32 -21.37
C TRP A 476 -4.70 -0.87 -20.30
N TYR A 477 -4.30 -1.91 -19.56
CA TYR A 477 -5.14 -2.43 -18.47
C TYR A 477 -5.43 -1.38 -17.39
N ASN A 478 -4.48 -0.47 -17.11
CA ASN A 478 -4.65 0.53 -16.08
C ASN A 478 -5.32 1.83 -16.54
N PHE A 479 -5.10 2.28 -17.78
CA PHE A 479 -5.49 3.63 -18.20
C PHE A 479 -6.47 3.67 -19.38
N LEU A 480 -6.86 2.52 -19.95
CA LEU A 480 -7.86 2.51 -21.02
C LEU A 480 -9.22 3.04 -20.55
N ALA A 481 -9.68 2.60 -19.37
CA ALA A 481 -10.92 3.10 -18.76
C ALA A 481 -10.85 4.61 -18.50
N TYR A 482 -9.70 5.11 -18.03
CA TYR A 482 -9.45 6.54 -17.85
C TYR A 482 -9.57 7.34 -19.14
N HIS A 483 -8.99 6.87 -20.25
CA HIS A 483 -9.07 7.56 -21.52
C HIS A 483 -10.51 7.58 -22.07
N MET A 484 -11.26 6.48 -21.93
CA MET A 484 -12.68 6.43 -22.32
C MET A 484 -13.55 7.38 -21.47
N ALA A 485 -13.32 7.40 -20.15
CA ALA A 485 -14.02 8.30 -19.23
C ALA A 485 -13.71 9.77 -19.53
N SER A 486 -12.45 10.12 -19.76
CA SER A 486 -12.02 11.49 -20.06
C SER A 486 -12.49 11.98 -21.44
N ALA A 487 -12.71 11.06 -22.39
CA ALA A 487 -13.34 11.35 -23.68
C ALA A 487 -14.87 11.53 -23.60
N ASN A 488 -15.47 11.24 -22.44
CA ASN A 488 -16.91 11.14 -22.22
C ASN A 488 -17.59 10.14 -23.18
N MET A 489 -16.96 8.99 -23.41
CA MET A 489 -17.43 7.90 -24.29
C MET A 489 -18.16 6.82 -23.48
N HIS A 490 -19.39 7.12 -23.07
CA HIS A 490 -20.19 6.26 -22.18
C HIS A 490 -20.41 4.84 -22.74
N LYS A 491 -20.74 4.71 -24.03
CA LYS A 491 -21.13 3.42 -24.61
C LYS A 491 -19.96 2.44 -24.64
N GLU A 492 -18.79 2.94 -25.05
CA GLU A 492 -17.56 2.18 -25.14
C GLU A 492 -17.04 1.83 -23.74
N LEU A 493 -17.14 2.76 -22.78
CA LEU A 493 -16.77 2.52 -21.39
C LEU A 493 -17.65 1.42 -20.76
N CYS A 494 -18.97 1.50 -20.93
CA CYS A 494 -19.89 0.47 -20.42
C CYS A 494 -19.64 -0.89 -21.06
N ALA A 495 -19.41 -0.93 -22.39
CA ALA A 495 -19.11 -2.17 -23.09
C ALA A 495 -17.80 -2.82 -22.61
N LEU A 496 -16.81 -2.02 -22.22
CA LEU A 496 -15.55 -2.51 -21.65
C LEU A 496 -15.73 -2.98 -20.20
N MET A 497 -16.21 -2.11 -19.32
CA MET A 497 -16.27 -2.35 -17.87
C MET A 497 -17.26 -3.44 -17.49
N PHE A 498 -18.41 -3.50 -18.18
CA PHE A 498 -19.43 -4.52 -17.93
C PHE A 498 -19.15 -5.82 -18.68
N SER A 499 -17.96 -6.04 -19.24
CA SER A 499 -17.59 -7.32 -19.86
C SER A 499 -16.89 -8.24 -18.85
N LEU A 500 -17.44 -9.44 -18.65
CA LEU A 500 -16.82 -10.48 -17.82
C LEU A 500 -15.44 -10.92 -18.33
N ASP A 501 -15.17 -10.84 -19.64
CA ASP A 501 -13.86 -11.23 -20.20
C ASP A 501 -12.79 -10.19 -19.86
N TRP A 502 -13.17 -8.90 -19.86
CA TRP A 502 -12.29 -7.83 -19.40
C TRP A 502 -11.98 -7.97 -17.92
N ILE A 503 -13.00 -8.23 -17.09
CA ILE A 503 -12.81 -8.49 -15.65
C ILE A 503 -11.87 -9.67 -15.44
N LYS A 504 -12.09 -10.78 -16.15
CA LYS A 504 -11.20 -11.94 -16.09
C LYS A 504 -9.76 -11.58 -16.43
N ALA A 505 -9.52 -11.03 -17.62
CA ALA A 505 -8.17 -10.75 -18.08
C ALA A 505 -7.44 -9.72 -17.20
N LYS A 506 -8.16 -8.69 -16.72
CA LYS A 506 -7.59 -7.66 -15.85
C LYS A 506 -7.33 -8.16 -14.43
N THR A 507 -8.24 -8.97 -13.87
CA THR A 507 -8.05 -9.53 -12.52
C THR A 507 -6.94 -10.57 -12.48
N GLU A 508 -6.78 -11.38 -13.54
CA GLU A 508 -5.64 -12.30 -13.68
C GLU A 508 -4.29 -11.58 -13.66
N LEU A 509 -4.19 -10.36 -14.23
CA LEU A 509 -2.93 -9.63 -14.35
C LEU A 509 -2.67 -8.64 -13.20
N VAL A 510 -3.65 -7.81 -12.85
CA VAL A 510 -3.51 -6.67 -11.93
C VAL A 510 -4.20 -6.92 -10.58
N GLY A 511 -5.15 -7.85 -10.55
CA GLY A 511 -6.05 -8.07 -9.42
C GLY A 511 -7.28 -7.15 -9.42
N PRO A 512 -8.22 -7.37 -8.49
CA PRO A 512 -9.53 -6.72 -8.49
C PRO A 512 -9.54 -5.29 -7.93
N ALA A 513 -8.59 -4.92 -7.06
CA ALA A 513 -8.63 -3.66 -6.31
C ALA A 513 -8.62 -2.41 -7.21
N HIS A 514 -7.77 -2.41 -8.25
CA HIS A 514 -7.71 -1.29 -9.18
C HIS A 514 -9.02 -1.14 -9.97
N LEU A 515 -9.64 -2.26 -10.35
CA LEU A 515 -10.91 -2.25 -11.07
C LEU A 515 -12.08 -1.74 -10.19
N ILE A 516 -12.10 -2.10 -8.90
CA ILE A 516 -13.06 -1.55 -7.93
C ILE A 516 -12.92 -0.02 -7.85
N HIS A 517 -11.68 0.49 -7.82
CA HIS A 517 -11.43 1.93 -7.83
C HIS A 517 -11.97 2.62 -9.10
N GLU A 518 -11.81 2.01 -10.28
CA GLU A 518 -12.36 2.54 -11.53
C GLU A 518 -13.89 2.61 -11.50
N PHE A 519 -14.57 1.58 -10.99
CA PHE A 519 -16.03 1.60 -10.84
C PHE A 519 -16.50 2.74 -9.93
N VAL A 520 -15.80 2.97 -8.81
CA VAL A 520 -16.11 4.09 -7.90
C VAL A 520 -15.83 5.44 -8.56
N ALA A 521 -14.67 5.60 -9.19
CA ALA A 521 -14.25 6.86 -9.80
C ALA A 521 -15.14 7.26 -10.98
N TYR A 522 -15.49 6.32 -11.84
CA TYR A 522 -16.27 6.57 -13.06
C TYR A 522 -17.78 6.38 -12.88
N ARG A 523 -18.25 6.09 -11.67
CA ARG A 523 -19.67 5.95 -11.35
C ARG A 523 -20.53 7.10 -11.87
N HIS A 524 -20.09 8.34 -11.66
CA HIS A 524 -20.81 9.53 -12.12
C HIS A 524 -21.00 9.63 -13.64
N ILE A 525 -20.11 8.99 -14.42
CA ILE A 525 -20.22 8.91 -15.89
C ILE A 525 -21.13 7.75 -16.28
N LEU A 526 -21.13 6.65 -15.52
CA LEU A 526 -21.97 5.47 -15.73
C LEU A 526 -23.43 5.64 -15.23
N ASP A 527 -23.70 6.69 -14.43
CA ASP A 527 -24.91 6.83 -13.60
C ASP A 527 -26.19 7.28 -14.35
N GLU A 528 -26.18 7.64 -15.63
CA GLU A 528 -27.41 8.17 -16.25
C GLU A 528 -28.53 7.12 -16.40
N LYS A 529 -28.18 5.82 -16.51
CA LYS A 529 -29.14 4.68 -16.55
C LYS A 529 -28.64 3.38 -15.92
N ASP A 530 -27.32 3.24 -15.70
CA ASP A 530 -26.68 1.96 -15.37
C ASP A 530 -26.14 1.87 -13.93
N CYS A 531 -26.61 2.73 -13.01
CA CYS A 531 -26.16 2.76 -11.60
C CYS A 531 -26.21 1.37 -10.94
N ALA A 532 -27.32 0.65 -11.15
CA ALA A 532 -27.54 -0.66 -10.57
C ALA A 532 -26.56 -1.70 -11.14
N VAL A 533 -26.22 -1.61 -12.43
CA VAL A 533 -25.25 -2.50 -13.07
C VAL A 533 -23.86 -2.26 -12.48
N CYS A 534 -23.46 -1.00 -12.33
CA CYS A 534 -22.20 -0.62 -11.70
C CYS A 534 -22.09 -1.16 -10.26
N GLU A 535 -23.14 -0.98 -9.45
CA GLU A 535 -23.20 -1.47 -8.08
C GLU A 535 -23.09 -3.00 -7.99
N ASN A 536 -23.77 -3.72 -8.90
CA ASN A 536 -23.68 -5.18 -8.98
C ASN A 536 -22.24 -5.66 -9.23
N PHE A 537 -21.50 -5.04 -10.17
CA PHE A 537 -20.11 -5.40 -10.44
C PHE A 537 -19.17 -4.99 -9.29
N GLN A 538 -19.45 -3.86 -8.63
CA GLN A 538 -18.69 -3.43 -7.46
C GLN A 538 -18.84 -4.43 -6.31
N GLU A 539 -20.07 -4.84 -5.98
CA GLU A 539 -20.33 -5.87 -4.96
C GLU A 539 -19.66 -7.19 -5.35
N PHE A 540 -19.84 -7.65 -6.58
CA PHE A 540 -19.22 -8.87 -7.11
C PHE A 540 -17.69 -8.91 -6.94
N LEU A 541 -17.00 -7.84 -7.34
CA LEU A 541 -15.54 -7.73 -7.20
C LEU A 541 -15.11 -7.63 -5.75
N SER A 542 -15.88 -6.93 -4.92
CA SER A 542 -15.58 -6.75 -3.50
C SER A 542 -15.71 -8.04 -2.70
N LEU A 543 -16.65 -8.91 -3.04
CA LEU A 543 -16.89 -10.19 -2.38
C LEU A 543 -15.88 -11.25 -2.82
N ASN A 544 -15.69 -11.35 -4.14
CA ASN A 544 -14.80 -12.34 -4.75
C ASN A 544 -13.33 -11.88 -4.78
N GLY A 545 -13.00 -10.73 -4.18
CA GLY A 545 -11.67 -10.14 -4.23
C GLY A 545 -10.55 -11.03 -3.69
N HIS A 546 -10.88 -11.98 -2.80
CA HIS A 546 -9.95 -12.96 -2.25
C HIS A 546 -9.70 -14.18 -3.18
N LEU A 547 -10.59 -14.42 -4.14
CA LEU A 547 -10.48 -15.49 -5.16
C LEU A 547 -9.89 -14.95 -6.48
N LEU A 548 -10.26 -13.73 -6.84
CA LEU A 548 -9.86 -13.10 -8.10
C LEU A 548 -8.39 -12.65 -8.03
N GLY A 549 -7.61 -13.05 -9.05
CA GLY A 549 -6.20 -12.70 -9.19
C GLY A 549 -5.21 -13.73 -8.64
N ARG A 550 -5.67 -14.87 -8.13
CA ARG A 550 -4.81 -15.99 -7.73
C ARG A 550 -4.91 -17.14 -8.72
N GLN A 551 -3.79 -17.85 -8.92
CA GLN A 551 -3.79 -19.11 -9.65
C GLN A 551 -3.96 -20.32 -8.68
N PRO A 552 -4.78 -21.33 -9.03
CA PRO A 552 -5.54 -21.44 -10.29
C PRO A 552 -6.72 -20.46 -10.33
N PHE A 553 -6.87 -19.80 -11.47
CA PHE A 553 -7.89 -18.79 -11.62
C PHE A 553 -9.28 -19.44 -11.66
N PRO A 554 -10.23 -19.01 -10.81
CA PRO A 554 -11.58 -19.58 -10.79
C PRO A 554 -12.31 -19.27 -12.10
N ASN A 555 -13.25 -20.14 -12.50
CA ASN A 555 -14.09 -19.84 -13.64
C ASN A 555 -15.04 -18.67 -13.30
N ILE A 556 -14.80 -17.50 -13.92
CA ILE A 556 -15.57 -16.28 -13.68
C ILE A 556 -17.07 -16.46 -13.95
N VAL A 557 -17.43 -17.32 -14.91
CA VAL A 557 -18.83 -17.62 -15.23
C VAL A 557 -19.49 -18.35 -14.07
N GLN A 558 -18.80 -19.32 -13.46
CA GLN A 558 -19.33 -20.03 -12.29
C GLN A 558 -19.50 -19.11 -11.08
N LEU A 559 -18.55 -18.19 -10.85
CA LEU A 559 -18.70 -17.18 -9.79
C LEU A 559 -19.88 -16.24 -10.07
N GLY A 560 -20.05 -15.80 -11.32
CA GLY A 560 -21.18 -14.97 -11.72
C GLY A 560 -22.54 -15.68 -11.58
N LEU A 561 -22.60 -17.01 -11.70
CA LEU A 561 -23.83 -17.79 -11.46
C LEU A 561 -24.25 -17.79 -9.97
N CYS A 562 -23.33 -17.52 -9.04
CA CYS A 562 -23.63 -17.41 -7.61
C CYS A 562 -24.27 -16.06 -7.24
N GLU A 563 -24.24 -15.06 -8.13
CA GLU A 563 -24.81 -13.74 -7.88
C GLU A 563 -26.35 -13.72 -7.94
N PRO A 564 -27.01 -12.72 -7.30
CA PRO A 564 -28.46 -12.58 -7.33
C PRO A 564 -29.02 -12.45 -8.76
N GLU A 565 -30.24 -12.94 -8.99
CA GLU A 565 -30.82 -12.95 -10.34
C GLU A 565 -31.08 -11.56 -10.94
N THR A 566 -31.28 -10.57 -10.06
CA THR A 566 -31.40 -9.16 -10.43
C THR A 566 -30.10 -8.58 -10.98
N SER A 567 -28.96 -9.19 -10.63
CA SER A 567 -27.63 -8.74 -11.02
C SER A 567 -27.40 -8.90 -12.52
N GLU A 568 -26.76 -7.91 -13.13
CA GLU A 568 -26.32 -8.00 -14.52
C GLU A 568 -25.20 -9.04 -14.69
N VAL A 569 -24.34 -9.19 -13.67
CA VAL A 569 -23.25 -10.18 -13.64
C VAL A 569 -23.82 -11.57 -13.84
N TYR A 570 -24.89 -11.91 -13.12
CA TYR A 570 -25.58 -13.18 -13.24
C TYR A 570 -26.18 -13.39 -14.63
N ARG A 571 -26.86 -12.38 -15.18
CA ARG A 571 -27.49 -12.48 -16.50
C ARG A 571 -26.46 -12.73 -17.60
N GLN A 572 -25.33 -12.03 -17.56
CA GLN A 572 -24.23 -12.26 -18.50
C GLN A 572 -23.57 -13.64 -18.31
N ALA A 573 -23.32 -14.04 -17.06
CA ALA A 573 -22.75 -15.34 -16.75
C ALA A 573 -23.67 -16.47 -17.22
N LYS A 574 -24.98 -16.38 -16.95
CA LYS A 574 -25.97 -17.37 -17.40
C LYS A 574 -26.06 -17.47 -18.91
N LEU A 575 -25.95 -16.34 -19.62
CA LEU A 575 -25.93 -16.34 -21.08
C LEU A 575 -24.68 -17.05 -21.63
N LYS A 576 -23.49 -16.73 -21.09
CA LYS A 576 -22.24 -17.40 -21.48
C LYS A 576 -22.23 -18.88 -21.12
N ALA A 577 -22.75 -19.22 -19.94
CA ALA A 577 -22.88 -20.61 -19.50
C ALA A 577 -23.70 -21.41 -20.50
N LYS A 578 -24.88 -20.93 -20.90
CA LYS A 578 -25.72 -21.60 -21.91
C LYS A 578 -25.02 -21.81 -23.25
N GLN A 579 -24.21 -20.85 -23.70
CA GLN A 579 -23.42 -20.99 -24.93
C GLN A 579 -22.31 -22.04 -24.81
N GLU A 580 -21.72 -22.18 -23.62
CA GLU A 580 -20.65 -23.14 -23.36
C GLU A 580 -21.15 -24.54 -22.96
N VAL A 581 -22.38 -24.68 -22.44
CA VAL A 581 -22.97 -26.00 -22.14
C VAL A 581 -23.07 -26.86 -23.39
N ASP A 582 -23.42 -26.27 -24.53
CA ASP A 582 -23.41 -26.93 -25.85
C ASP A 582 -22.02 -27.49 -26.23
N THR A 583 -20.94 -26.98 -25.62
CA THR A 583 -19.56 -27.43 -25.83
C THR A 583 -19.09 -28.50 -24.84
N GLY A 584 -19.95 -28.94 -23.91
CA GLY A 584 -19.69 -30.02 -22.95
C GLY A 584 -19.13 -29.56 -21.60
N ARG A 585 -19.19 -28.26 -21.27
CA ARG A 585 -18.82 -27.75 -19.93
C ARG A 585 -19.98 -27.88 -18.95
N LEU A 586 -19.65 -28.24 -17.71
CA LEU A 586 -20.62 -28.39 -16.62
C LEU A 586 -20.69 -27.11 -15.79
N TYR A 587 -21.86 -26.47 -15.75
CA TYR A 587 -22.14 -25.34 -14.90
C TYR A 587 -23.19 -25.68 -13.84
N LEU A 588 -23.06 -25.09 -12.66
CA LEU A 588 -23.97 -25.31 -11.54
C LEU A 588 -24.73 -24.01 -11.23
N GLU A 589 -26.05 -24.13 -11.13
CA GLU A 589 -26.96 -23.07 -10.71
C GLU A 589 -27.29 -23.23 -9.23
N TRP A 590 -27.08 -22.17 -8.46
CA TRP A 590 -27.43 -22.12 -7.04
C TRP A 590 -28.86 -21.60 -6.86
N ILE A 591 -29.78 -22.47 -6.43
CA ILE A 591 -31.22 -22.19 -6.43
C ILE A 591 -31.62 -21.28 -5.27
N ASN A 592 -31.21 -21.59 -4.04
CA ASN A 592 -31.68 -20.92 -2.83
C ASN A 592 -30.92 -19.61 -2.48
N LYS A 593 -30.13 -19.08 -3.42
CA LYS A 593 -29.27 -17.90 -3.21
C LYS A 593 -29.99 -16.61 -2.83
N THR A 594 -31.25 -16.43 -3.26
CA THR A 594 -32.03 -15.21 -2.96
C THR A 594 -32.35 -15.04 -1.48
N THR A 595 -32.31 -16.13 -0.71
CA THR A 595 -32.52 -16.10 0.75
C THR A 595 -31.29 -15.56 1.51
N ILE A 596 -30.12 -15.54 0.87
CA ILE A 596 -28.84 -15.29 1.54
C ILE A 596 -28.22 -14.01 0.99
N LYS A 597 -28.30 -12.93 1.77
CA LYS A 597 -27.71 -11.64 1.40
C LYS A 597 -26.35 -11.47 2.08
N ASN A 598 -25.31 -11.25 1.28
CA ASN A 598 -23.96 -11.02 1.79
C ASN A 598 -23.88 -9.75 2.65
N LEU A 599 -23.23 -9.88 3.81
CA LEU A 599 -23.17 -8.85 4.85
C LEU A 599 -21.94 -7.93 4.74
N SER A 600 -20.87 -8.39 4.10
CA SER A 600 -19.62 -7.64 3.95
C SER A 600 -19.72 -6.57 2.86
N ARG A 601 -19.09 -5.42 3.11
CA ARG A 601 -18.95 -4.31 2.15
C ARG A 601 -17.74 -4.48 1.24
N LEU A 602 -16.62 -4.96 1.80
CA LEU A 602 -15.36 -5.11 1.09
C LEU A 602 -14.56 -6.28 1.67
N VAL A 603 -13.99 -7.12 0.82
CA VAL A 603 -13.04 -8.17 1.20
C VAL A 603 -11.72 -7.91 0.47
N VAL A 604 -10.65 -7.66 1.23
CA VAL A 604 -9.31 -7.39 0.69
C VAL A 604 -8.36 -8.46 1.20
N ARG A 605 -7.52 -8.99 0.33
CA ARG A 605 -6.41 -9.88 0.70
C ARG A 605 -5.09 -9.24 0.29
N PRO A 606 -4.52 -8.33 1.11
CA PRO A 606 -3.26 -7.68 0.75
C PRO A 606 -2.04 -8.54 1.10
N HIS A 607 -2.19 -9.45 2.09
CA HIS A 607 -1.12 -10.27 2.66
C HIS A 607 -1.05 -11.67 2.03
N THR A 608 0.15 -12.26 2.04
CA THR A 608 0.41 -13.65 1.63
C THR A 608 0.31 -14.65 2.78
N ASP A 609 0.22 -14.14 4.01
CA ASP A 609 0.14 -14.90 5.26
C ASP A 609 -0.89 -14.28 6.22
N ALA A 610 -1.10 -14.90 7.38
CA ALA A 610 -2.09 -14.52 8.38
C ALA A 610 -2.01 -13.03 8.77
N VAL A 611 -3.17 -12.37 8.93
CA VAL A 611 -3.24 -10.96 9.37
C VAL A 611 -3.53 -10.92 10.86
N TYR A 612 -2.57 -10.42 11.64
CA TYR A 612 -2.70 -10.32 13.10
C TYR A 612 -3.44 -9.07 13.54
N HIS A 613 -3.15 -7.92 12.90
CA HIS A 613 -3.79 -6.67 13.24
C HIS A 613 -4.03 -5.80 12.02
N ALA A 614 -5.17 -5.11 12.03
CA ALA A 614 -5.50 -4.08 11.06
C ALA A 614 -6.23 -2.94 11.78
N CYS A 615 -6.01 -1.71 11.34
CA CYS A 615 -6.65 -0.53 11.89
C CYS A 615 -7.00 0.48 10.79
N PHE A 616 -8.05 1.25 11.04
CA PHE A 616 -8.38 2.42 10.23
C PHE A 616 -7.45 3.59 10.59
N SER A 617 -7.18 4.45 9.62
CA SER A 617 -6.71 5.82 9.89
C SER A 617 -7.80 6.62 10.61
N GLN A 618 -7.40 7.67 11.32
CA GLN A 618 -8.31 8.53 12.06
C GLN A 618 -9.30 9.27 11.13
N ASP A 619 -8.88 9.55 9.90
CA ASP A 619 -9.76 10.07 8.83
C ASP A 619 -10.68 9.01 8.19
N GLY A 620 -10.50 7.72 8.50
CA GLY A 620 -11.25 6.60 7.94
C GLY A 620 -10.94 6.26 6.47
N GLN A 621 -10.00 6.95 5.83
CA GLN A 621 -9.73 6.81 4.39
C GLN A 621 -8.76 5.67 4.06
N ARG A 622 -7.88 5.33 4.99
CA ARG A 622 -6.80 4.34 4.81
C ARG A 622 -6.94 3.23 5.86
N ILE A 623 -6.50 2.04 5.48
CA ILE A 623 -6.33 0.91 6.39
C ILE A 623 -4.86 0.53 6.38
N ALA A 624 -4.28 0.37 7.56
CA ALA A 624 -2.96 -0.24 7.75
C ALA A 624 -3.16 -1.63 8.31
N SER A 625 -2.43 -2.60 7.76
CA SER A 625 -2.48 -3.98 8.20
C SER A 625 -1.10 -4.61 8.28
N CYS A 626 -0.96 -5.53 9.22
CA CYS A 626 0.28 -6.23 9.50
C CYS A 626 -0.01 -7.67 9.91
N GLY A 627 0.97 -8.55 9.68
CA GLY A 627 0.79 -9.97 9.92
C GLY A 627 2.07 -10.79 9.86
N ALA A 628 1.90 -12.09 9.66
CA ALA A 628 2.98 -13.09 9.62
C ALA A 628 3.90 -12.93 8.40
N ASP A 629 3.44 -12.26 7.33
CA ASP A 629 4.24 -11.99 6.13
C ASP A 629 5.34 -10.93 6.34
N LYS A 630 5.44 -10.37 7.55
CA LYS A 630 6.48 -9.42 8.00
C LYS A 630 6.39 -8.05 7.34
N THR A 631 5.32 -7.81 6.57
CA THR A 631 5.08 -6.57 5.86
C THR A 631 4.04 -5.70 6.55
N LEU A 632 4.17 -4.39 6.34
CA LEU A 632 3.14 -3.41 6.61
C LEU A 632 2.51 -3.04 5.27
N GLN A 633 1.23 -3.35 5.12
CA GLN A 633 0.44 -2.98 3.95
C GLN A 633 -0.42 -1.77 4.31
N VAL A 634 -0.46 -0.76 3.45
CA VAL A 634 -1.38 0.38 3.58
C VAL A 634 -2.18 0.48 2.29
N PHE A 635 -3.50 0.52 2.42
CA PHE A 635 -4.41 0.56 1.28
C PHE A 635 -5.63 1.44 1.55
N LYS A 636 -6.36 1.83 0.51
CA LYS A 636 -7.58 2.63 0.63
C LYS A 636 -8.72 1.82 1.25
N ALA A 637 -9.41 2.39 2.24
CA ALA A 637 -10.51 1.75 2.96
C ALA A 637 -11.75 1.47 2.07
N GLU A 638 -11.98 2.27 1.03
CA GLU A 638 -13.14 2.12 0.15
C GLU A 638 -12.97 1.07 -0.94
N THR A 639 -11.78 0.99 -1.55
CA THR A 639 -11.54 0.23 -2.78
C THR A 639 -10.59 -0.95 -2.60
N GLY A 640 -9.81 -0.96 -1.51
CA GLY A 640 -8.74 -1.94 -1.32
C GLY A 640 -7.49 -1.69 -2.17
N GLU A 641 -7.38 -0.53 -2.83
CA GLU A 641 -6.22 -0.19 -3.66
C GLU A 641 -4.95 -0.07 -2.80
N LYS A 642 -3.92 -0.86 -3.14
CA LYS A 642 -2.62 -0.86 -2.45
C LYS A 642 -1.93 0.49 -2.64
N LEU A 643 -1.60 1.17 -1.53
CA LEU A 643 -0.87 2.43 -1.52
C LEU A 643 0.62 2.20 -1.21
N LEU A 644 0.91 1.42 -0.17
CA LEU A 644 2.27 1.13 0.27
C LEU A 644 2.40 -0.35 0.63
N ASP A 645 3.54 -0.92 0.24
CA ASP A 645 4.00 -2.26 0.60
C ASP A 645 5.40 -2.09 1.22
N ILE A 646 5.48 -2.22 2.54
CA ILE A 646 6.69 -1.94 3.30
C ILE A 646 7.12 -3.23 4.01
N LYS A 647 8.35 -3.68 3.74
CA LYS A 647 9.00 -4.72 4.55
C LYS A 647 9.36 -4.13 5.91
N ALA A 648 8.45 -4.27 6.87
CA ALA A 648 8.56 -3.57 8.13
C ALA A 648 9.62 -4.22 9.04
N HIS A 649 9.57 -5.54 9.21
CA HIS A 649 10.43 -6.26 10.13
C HIS A 649 11.05 -7.52 9.50
N GLU A 650 12.04 -8.09 10.19
CA GLU A 650 12.67 -9.36 9.79
C GLU A 650 11.87 -10.57 10.28
N ASP A 651 10.99 -10.35 11.26
CA ASP A 651 10.05 -11.32 11.82
C ASP A 651 8.61 -10.78 11.79
N GLU A 652 7.68 -11.60 12.27
CA GLU A 652 6.24 -11.36 12.23
C GLU A 652 5.87 -10.05 12.95
N VAL A 653 4.93 -9.30 12.39
CA VAL A 653 4.47 -8.02 12.95
C VAL A 653 3.16 -8.24 13.68
N LEU A 654 3.18 -8.07 15.00
CA LEU A 654 2.06 -8.42 15.89
C LEU A 654 1.00 -7.32 15.94
N CYS A 655 1.42 -6.05 15.86
CA CYS A 655 0.51 -4.91 15.96
C CYS A 655 1.03 -3.71 15.15
N CYS A 656 0.08 -2.92 14.64
CA CYS A 656 0.32 -1.65 13.98
C CYS A 656 -0.72 -0.61 14.40
N ALA A 657 -0.35 0.67 14.41
CA ALA A 657 -1.26 1.76 14.75
C ALA A 657 -0.91 3.06 13.99
N PHE A 658 -1.93 3.81 13.61
CA PHE A 658 -1.80 5.18 13.08
C PHE A 658 -1.65 6.20 14.21
N SER A 659 -0.88 7.25 13.95
CA SER A 659 -0.84 8.44 14.81
C SER A 659 -2.13 9.27 14.72
N SER A 660 -2.36 10.16 15.69
CA SER A 660 -3.53 11.05 15.74
C SER A 660 -3.75 11.91 14.47
N ASP A 661 -2.67 12.22 13.76
CA ASP A 661 -2.65 13.02 12.53
C ASP A 661 -2.51 12.16 11.26
N ASP A 662 -2.51 10.83 11.40
CA ASP A 662 -2.25 9.85 10.35
C ASP A 662 -0.93 10.06 9.59
N SER A 663 0.02 10.85 10.12
CA SER A 663 1.32 11.10 9.49
C SER A 663 2.30 9.94 9.70
N TYR A 664 2.14 9.19 10.80
CA TYR A 664 3.05 8.12 11.18
C TYR A 664 2.29 6.81 11.41
N ILE A 665 3.00 5.71 11.18
CA ILE A 665 2.55 4.36 11.51
C ILE A 665 3.62 3.71 12.38
N ALA A 666 3.23 3.21 13.54
CA ALA A 666 4.09 2.38 14.38
C ALA A 666 3.84 0.91 14.08
N THR A 667 4.91 0.13 14.04
CA THR A 667 4.87 -1.33 13.92
C THR A 667 5.68 -1.97 15.04
N CYS A 668 5.14 -3.04 15.62
CA CYS A 668 5.77 -3.82 16.68
C CYS A 668 5.82 -5.30 16.28
N SER A 669 6.94 -5.95 16.57
CA SER A 669 7.24 -7.28 16.04
C SER A 669 7.84 -8.22 17.10
N VAL A 670 7.88 -9.50 16.74
CA VAL A 670 8.62 -10.57 17.44
C VAL A 670 10.12 -10.25 17.51
N ASP A 671 10.65 -9.45 16.58
CA ASP A 671 12.05 -8.99 16.58
C ASP A 671 12.42 -8.04 17.74
N LYS A 672 11.47 -7.77 18.65
CA LYS A 672 11.60 -6.94 19.87
C LYS A 672 11.70 -5.44 19.59
N LYS A 673 11.63 -5.03 18.33
CA LYS A 673 11.79 -3.63 17.93
C LYS A 673 10.46 -2.98 17.64
N VAL A 674 10.45 -1.66 17.84
CA VAL A 674 9.36 -0.77 17.47
C VAL A 674 9.87 0.14 16.38
N LYS A 675 9.23 0.15 15.21
CA LYS A 675 9.62 0.99 14.07
C LYS A 675 8.52 1.98 13.74
N ILE A 676 8.93 3.20 13.40
CA ILE A 676 8.04 4.29 13.03
C ILE A 676 8.25 4.63 11.57
N TRP A 677 7.18 4.56 10.80
CA TRP A 677 7.15 4.78 9.37
C TRP A 677 6.38 6.05 9.05
N ASP A 678 6.86 6.80 8.06
CA ASP A 678 6.06 7.87 7.46
C ASP A 678 4.96 7.24 6.60
N SER A 679 3.70 7.54 6.91
CA SER A 679 2.53 6.95 6.27
C SER A 679 2.36 7.34 4.79
N ALA A 680 3.04 8.42 4.34
CA ALA A 680 2.95 8.90 2.96
C ALA A 680 4.10 8.41 2.08
N THR A 681 5.29 8.19 2.66
CA THR A 681 6.48 7.81 1.88
C THR A 681 6.94 6.38 2.13
N GLY A 682 6.49 5.73 3.20
CA GLY A 682 6.95 4.41 3.63
C GLY A 682 8.40 4.38 4.08
N LYS A 683 8.99 5.54 4.38
CA LYS A 683 10.37 5.61 4.88
C LYS A 683 10.40 5.41 6.39
N LEU A 684 11.40 4.67 6.84
CA LEU A 684 11.71 4.50 8.26
C LEU A 684 12.21 5.82 8.84
N MET A 685 11.53 6.30 9.88
CA MET A 685 11.88 7.53 10.59
C MET A 685 12.68 7.23 11.86
N HIS A 686 12.14 6.36 12.72
CA HIS A 686 12.72 6.00 14.00
C HIS A 686 12.64 4.49 14.23
N THR A 687 13.63 3.97 14.94
CA THR A 687 13.66 2.60 15.46
C THR A 687 13.96 2.68 16.95
N TYR A 688 13.07 2.13 17.76
CA TYR A 688 13.28 1.94 19.20
C TYR A 688 13.56 0.47 19.48
N ASP A 689 14.68 0.23 20.15
CA ASP A 689 15.22 -1.11 20.45
C ASP A 689 15.65 -1.12 21.92
N GLU A 690 14.66 -1.24 22.82
CA GLU A 690 14.93 -1.36 24.27
C GLU A 690 14.12 -2.45 24.98
N HIS A 691 13.12 -3.05 24.33
CA HIS A 691 12.36 -4.15 24.94
C HIS A 691 13.20 -5.42 24.89
N SER A 692 13.21 -6.19 25.99
CA SER A 692 14.01 -7.43 26.04
C SER A 692 13.28 -8.61 25.40
N GLU A 693 11.97 -8.51 25.19
CA GLU A 693 11.12 -9.52 24.55
C GLU A 693 10.19 -8.90 23.51
N GLN A 694 9.46 -9.75 22.77
CA GLN A 694 8.55 -9.30 21.72
C GLN A 694 7.52 -8.28 22.23
N VAL A 695 7.16 -7.34 21.36
CA VAL A 695 6.21 -6.26 21.68
C VAL A 695 4.86 -6.61 21.06
N ASN A 696 3.86 -6.89 21.90
CA ASN A 696 2.56 -7.41 21.47
C ASN A 696 1.61 -6.31 21.00
N CYS A 697 1.69 -5.12 21.60
CA CYS A 697 0.75 -4.03 21.33
C CYS A 697 1.47 -2.69 21.24
N CYS A 698 1.01 -1.86 20.32
CA CYS A 698 1.36 -0.45 20.25
C CYS A 698 0.12 0.41 19.99
N HIS A 699 0.04 1.55 20.66
CA HIS A 699 -1.04 2.50 20.44
C HIS A 699 -0.54 3.93 20.58
N PHE A 700 -0.97 4.80 19.67
CA PHE A 700 -0.69 6.24 19.74
C PHE A 700 -1.75 6.97 20.57
N THR A 701 -1.40 8.17 21.00
CA THR A 701 -2.36 9.13 21.54
C THR A 701 -3.42 9.53 20.51
N ASN A 702 -4.60 9.89 21.00
CA ASN A 702 -5.75 10.25 20.16
C ASN A 702 -5.79 11.75 19.83
N LYS A 703 -5.32 12.62 20.74
CA LYS A 703 -5.26 14.07 20.52
C LYS A 703 -3.93 14.48 19.89
N SER A 704 -4.00 15.48 19.01
CA SER A 704 -2.84 16.04 18.30
C SER A 704 -1.85 16.83 19.18
N ASN A 705 -2.15 17.06 20.47
CA ASN A 705 -1.35 17.93 21.33
C ASN A 705 -0.04 17.26 21.80
N HIS A 706 -0.06 15.95 22.05
CA HIS A 706 1.10 15.17 22.47
C HIS A 706 1.17 13.89 21.66
N LEU A 707 2.28 13.66 20.97
CA LEU A 707 2.46 12.49 20.11
C LEU A 707 3.24 11.41 20.88
N LEU A 708 2.53 10.66 21.72
CA LEU A 708 3.12 9.59 22.53
C LEU A 708 2.72 8.24 21.97
N LEU A 709 3.61 7.26 22.13
CA LEU A 709 3.37 5.86 21.77
C LEU A 709 3.48 5.02 23.04
N ALA A 710 2.45 4.23 23.33
CA ALA A 710 2.49 3.21 24.38
C ALA A 710 2.82 1.86 23.76
N THR A 711 3.72 1.10 24.39
CA THR A 711 4.08 -0.26 23.97
C THR A 711 4.01 -1.22 25.14
N GLY A 712 3.41 -2.39 24.90
CA GLY A 712 3.31 -3.49 25.86
C GLY A 712 4.02 -4.73 25.34
N SER A 713 4.85 -5.35 26.19
CA SER A 713 5.73 -6.47 25.82
C SER A 713 5.58 -7.68 26.74
N ASN A 714 6.11 -8.80 26.28
CA ASN A 714 6.33 -10.01 27.08
C ASN A 714 7.38 -9.83 28.18
N ASP A 715 8.13 -8.73 28.20
CA ASP A 715 9.07 -8.38 29.29
C ASP A 715 8.40 -7.85 30.56
N PHE A 716 7.06 -7.82 30.57
CA PHE A 716 6.18 -7.35 31.66
C PHE A 716 6.12 -5.83 31.81
N PHE A 717 6.89 -5.07 31.01
CA PHE A 717 6.92 -3.62 31.09
C PHE A 717 5.98 -2.97 30.07
N LEU A 718 5.48 -1.81 30.47
CA LEU A 718 4.91 -0.84 29.55
C LEU A 718 5.88 0.31 29.37
N LYS A 719 6.13 0.69 28.13
CA LYS A 719 6.98 1.84 27.80
C LYS A 719 6.16 2.91 27.10
N LEU A 720 6.43 4.16 27.48
CA LEU A 720 5.90 5.35 26.81
C LEU A 720 7.04 6.03 26.05
N TRP A 721 6.84 6.22 24.75
CA TRP A 721 7.79 6.86 23.86
C TRP A 721 7.28 8.23 23.47
N ASP A 722 8.17 9.22 23.47
CA ASP A 722 7.93 10.52 22.87
C ASP A 722 8.62 10.54 21.52
N LEU A 723 7.86 10.68 20.42
CA LEU A 723 8.45 10.66 19.07
C LEU A 723 9.39 11.85 18.79
N ASN A 724 9.33 12.91 19.60
CA ASN A 724 10.29 14.01 19.51
C ASN A 724 11.66 13.65 20.09
N GLN A 725 11.73 12.60 20.92
CA GLN A 725 12.93 12.15 21.60
C GLN A 725 13.37 10.80 21.02
N LYS A 726 14.66 10.49 21.17
CA LYS A 726 15.20 9.19 20.72
C LYS A 726 15.14 8.11 21.79
N GLU A 727 14.93 8.49 23.04
CA GLU A 727 14.92 7.60 24.19
C GLU A 727 13.50 7.36 24.69
N CYS A 728 13.30 6.25 25.41
CA CYS A 728 12.06 6.02 26.12
C CYS A 728 11.80 7.13 27.15
N ARG A 729 10.58 7.70 27.14
CA ARG A 729 10.21 8.75 28.09
C ARG A 729 10.01 8.15 29.48
N ASN A 730 9.13 7.15 29.60
CA ASN A 730 8.78 6.51 30.87
C ASN A 730 8.71 4.98 30.73
N THR A 731 9.20 4.25 31.73
CA THR A 731 9.00 2.79 31.89
C THR A 731 8.13 2.54 33.13
N MET A 732 6.98 1.90 32.94
CA MET A 732 6.00 1.65 34.00
C MET A 732 6.14 0.22 34.54
N PHE A 733 6.27 0.11 35.86
CA PHE A 733 6.48 -1.15 36.58
C PHE A 733 5.19 -1.58 37.28
N GLY A 734 4.79 -2.84 37.16
CA GLY A 734 3.71 -3.36 37.98
C GLY A 734 3.16 -4.72 37.55
N HIS A 735 3.09 -4.99 36.25
CA HIS A 735 2.60 -6.28 35.75
C HIS A 735 3.55 -7.42 36.11
N THR A 736 2.98 -8.58 36.42
CA THR A 736 3.75 -9.77 36.82
C THR A 736 3.87 -10.80 35.70
N ASN A 737 3.23 -10.55 34.56
CA ASN A 737 3.23 -11.40 33.37
C ASN A 737 3.11 -10.52 32.11
N SER A 738 3.16 -11.14 30.93
CA SER A 738 3.12 -10.44 29.63
C SER A 738 1.99 -9.43 29.52
N VAL A 739 2.31 -8.26 28.98
CA VAL A 739 1.32 -7.24 28.65
C VAL A 739 0.82 -7.52 27.23
N ASN A 740 -0.44 -7.89 27.12
CA ASN A 740 -1.04 -8.30 25.84
C ASN A 740 -1.56 -7.10 25.05
N HIS A 741 -2.12 -6.11 25.74
CA HIS A 741 -2.76 -4.96 25.10
C HIS A 741 -2.64 -3.71 25.95
N CYS A 742 -2.55 -2.55 25.29
CA CYS A 742 -2.55 -1.25 25.94
C CYS A 742 -3.26 -0.22 25.05
N ARG A 743 -4.06 0.67 25.66
CA ARG A 743 -4.81 1.69 24.93
C ARG A 743 -4.92 2.98 25.73
N PHE A 744 -4.62 4.11 25.07
CA PHE A 744 -4.85 5.43 25.64
C PHE A 744 -6.35 5.68 25.79
N SER A 745 -6.72 6.39 26.85
CA SER A 745 -8.06 6.91 27.01
C SER A 745 -8.38 7.95 25.93
N PRO A 746 -9.66 8.20 25.61
CA PRO A 746 -10.04 9.22 24.62
C PRO A 746 -9.53 10.63 24.95
N ASP A 747 -9.26 10.91 26.23
CA ASP A 747 -8.73 12.18 26.70
C ASP A 747 -7.19 12.26 26.75
N ASP A 748 -6.49 11.14 26.52
CA ASP A 748 -5.03 10.93 26.67
C ASP A 748 -4.46 11.16 28.08
N GLU A 749 -5.30 11.29 29.12
CA GLU A 749 -4.82 11.44 30.49
C GLU A 749 -4.45 10.10 31.13
N LEU A 750 -5.11 9.02 30.69
CA LEU A 750 -4.93 7.68 31.21
C LEU A 750 -4.45 6.71 30.12
N LEU A 751 -3.72 5.70 30.58
CA LEU A 751 -3.38 4.53 29.78
C LEU A 751 -3.96 3.30 30.45
N ALA A 752 -4.81 2.55 29.75
CA ALA A 752 -5.24 1.23 30.17
C ALA A 752 -4.25 0.18 29.69
N SER A 753 -3.93 -0.77 30.56
CA SER A 753 -3.11 -1.93 30.22
C SER A 753 -3.72 -3.23 30.69
N CYS A 754 -3.61 -4.23 29.82
CA CYS A 754 -4.23 -5.54 29.93
C CYS A 754 -3.17 -6.63 29.85
N SER A 755 -3.11 -7.50 30.85
CA SER A 755 -2.04 -8.50 31.00
C SER A 755 -2.56 -9.92 31.21
N ALA A 756 -1.71 -10.89 30.86
CA ALA A 756 -1.90 -12.30 31.18
C ALA A 756 -1.87 -12.61 32.69
N ASP A 757 -1.45 -11.65 33.54
CA ASP A 757 -1.52 -11.80 35.00
C ASP A 757 -2.95 -11.74 35.57
N GLY A 758 -3.95 -11.45 34.71
CA GLY A 758 -5.36 -11.33 35.08
C GLY A 758 -5.73 -9.97 35.65
N THR A 759 -4.89 -8.95 35.46
CA THR A 759 -5.14 -7.58 35.90
C THR A 759 -5.40 -6.62 34.73
N LEU A 760 -6.32 -5.70 34.97
CA LEU A 760 -6.48 -4.47 34.19
C LEU A 760 -5.91 -3.33 35.04
N ARG A 761 -4.94 -2.58 34.54
CA ARG A 761 -4.36 -1.43 35.23
C ARG A 761 -4.59 -0.14 34.47
N LEU A 762 -4.75 0.94 35.22
CA LEU A 762 -4.89 2.30 34.70
C LEU A 762 -3.71 3.11 35.21
N TRP A 763 -2.97 3.71 34.28
CA TRP A 763 -1.79 4.52 34.53
C TRP A 763 -2.10 5.97 34.20
N ASP A 764 -1.60 6.90 35.00
CA ASP A 764 -1.61 8.32 34.64
C ASP A 764 -0.45 8.59 33.66
N VAL A 765 -0.77 9.08 32.47
CA VAL A 765 0.21 9.29 31.38
C VAL A 765 1.24 10.36 31.75
N ARG A 766 0.84 11.39 32.51
CA ARG A 766 1.73 12.51 32.85
C ARG A 766 2.74 12.11 33.92
N SER A 767 2.29 11.38 34.93
CA SER A 767 3.13 10.96 36.07
C SER A 767 3.75 9.58 35.91
N ALA A 768 3.25 8.74 34.98
CA ALA A 768 3.57 7.32 34.82
C ALA A 768 3.40 6.47 36.10
N ASN A 769 2.58 6.95 37.03
CA ASN A 769 2.23 6.19 38.22
C ASN A 769 0.99 5.33 37.96
N GLU A 770 0.93 4.21 38.67
CA GLU A 770 -0.28 3.38 38.72
C GLU A 770 -1.38 4.16 39.46
N ARG A 771 -2.50 4.40 38.77
CA ARG A 771 -3.67 5.07 39.35
C ARG A 771 -4.62 4.07 39.98
N LYS A 772 -4.90 2.97 39.27
CA LYS A 772 -5.81 1.91 39.70
C LYS A 772 -5.38 0.55 39.15
N SER A 773 -5.70 -0.51 39.89
CA SER A 773 -5.54 -1.89 39.46
C SER A 773 -6.78 -2.71 39.82
N ILE A 774 -7.33 -3.36 38.80
CA ILE A 774 -8.54 -4.19 38.88
C ILE A 774 -8.11 -5.63 38.62
N ASN A 775 -8.30 -6.50 39.62
CA ASN A 775 -7.99 -7.92 39.49
C ASN A 775 -9.21 -8.68 38.97
N VAL A 776 -9.16 -9.08 37.71
CA VAL A 776 -10.26 -9.72 36.99
C VAL A 776 -10.45 -11.19 37.43
N LYS A 777 -9.41 -11.83 37.99
CA LYS A 777 -9.48 -13.21 38.49
C LYS A 777 -10.62 -13.43 39.48
N ARG A 778 -10.94 -12.41 40.28
CA ARG A 778 -11.99 -12.46 41.30
C ARG A 778 -13.39 -12.78 40.73
N PHE A 779 -13.65 -12.44 39.47
CA PHE A 779 -14.96 -12.68 38.83
C PHE A 779 -15.11 -14.07 38.21
N PHE A 780 -14.08 -14.93 38.31
CA PHE A 780 -14.08 -16.29 37.80
C PHE A 780 -13.95 -17.37 38.89
N LEU A 781 -13.77 -16.97 40.15
CA LEU A 781 -13.69 -17.90 41.28
C LEU A 781 -15.09 -18.39 41.65
N SER A 782 -15.33 -19.70 41.59
CA SER A 782 -16.47 -20.35 42.21
C SER A 782 -16.22 -20.51 43.71
N SER A 783 -17.26 -20.69 44.54
CA SER A 783 -17.09 -20.91 45.99
C SER A 783 -16.39 -22.23 46.36
N GLU A 784 -16.13 -23.12 45.38
CA GLU A 784 -15.62 -24.47 45.59
C GLU A 784 -14.17 -24.68 45.12
N ASP A 785 -13.59 -23.78 44.32
CA ASP A 785 -12.23 -23.93 43.79
C ASP A 785 -11.18 -23.18 44.65
N PRO A 786 -10.02 -23.79 44.96
CA PRO A 786 -8.93 -23.11 45.63
C PRO A 786 -8.41 -21.95 44.77
N ALA A 787 -8.22 -20.79 45.39
CA ALA A 787 -7.90 -19.52 44.73
C ALA A 787 -6.55 -19.48 43.96
N GLU A 788 -5.74 -20.54 44.03
CA GLU A 788 -4.38 -20.58 43.46
C GLU A 788 -4.29 -21.12 42.01
N ASP A 789 -5.31 -21.82 41.47
CA ASP A 789 -5.17 -22.54 40.19
C ASP A 789 -5.91 -21.91 38.98
N VAL A 790 -6.69 -20.84 39.15
CA VAL A 790 -7.46 -20.26 38.03
C VAL A 790 -6.65 -19.17 37.31
N GLU A 791 -5.90 -19.58 36.29
CA GLU A 791 -5.26 -18.64 35.36
C GLU A 791 -6.34 -17.93 34.51
N VAL A 792 -6.43 -16.60 34.61
CA VAL A 792 -7.33 -15.76 33.80
C VAL A 792 -6.47 -14.79 33.02
N ILE A 793 -6.52 -14.91 31.70
CA ILE A 793 -5.77 -14.06 30.77
C ILE A 793 -6.72 -12.97 30.27
N VAL A 794 -6.32 -11.71 30.46
CA VAL A 794 -6.99 -10.57 29.83
C VAL A 794 -6.33 -10.32 28.47
N LYS A 795 -7.12 -10.39 27.40
CA LYS A 795 -6.58 -10.28 26.03
C LYS A 795 -6.59 -8.86 25.48
N CYS A 796 -7.76 -8.21 25.51
CA CYS A 796 -7.98 -6.88 24.93
C CYS A 796 -8.77 -6.01 25.90
N CYS A 797 -8.56 -4.70 25.76
CA CYS A 797 -9.42 -3.69 26.37
C CYS A 797 -9.71 -2.55 25.39
N SER A 798 -10.91 -1.99 25.49
CA SER A 798 -11.29 -0.78 24.77
C SER A 798 -12.14 0.13 25.64
N TRP A 799 -11.93 1.42 25.44
CA TRP A 799 -12.63 2.48 26.16
C TRP A 799 -13.97 2.76 25.52
N SER A 800 -14.93 3.20 26.34
CA SER A 800 -16.14 3.85 25.83
C SER A 800 -15.85 5.25 25.30
N ALA A 801 -16.74 5.77 24.44
CA ALA A 801 -16.58 7.08 23.83
C ALA A 801 -16.57 8.24 24.84
N ASP A 802 -17.30 8.10 25.95
CA ASP A 802 -17.29 9.05 27.06
C ASP A 802 -15.97 8.99 27.87
N GLY A 803 -15.20 7.91 27.74
CA GLY A 803 -13.96 7.69 28.48
C GLY A 803 -14.18 7.27 29.93
N ASP A 804 -15.42 6.94 30.34
CA ASP A 804 -15.79 6.63 31.72
C ASP A 804 -15.88 5.11 32.00
N LYS A 805 -16.02 4.31 30.94
CA LYS A 805 -16.17 2.84 31.03
C LYS A 805 -15.11 2.14 30.19
N ILE A 806 -14.82 0.90 30.55
CA ILE A 806 -13.87 0.06 29.84
C ILE A 806 -14.42 -1.35 29.69
N ILE A 807 -14.41 -1.87 28.47
CA ILE A 807 -14.70 -3.28 28.22
C ILE A 807 -13.41 -4.08 28.19
N VAL A 808 -13.49 -5.30 28.71
CA VAL A 808 -12.37 -6.21 28.86
C VAL A 808 -12.83 -7.61 28.44
N ALA A 809 -12.04 -8.28 27.60
CA ALA A 809 -12.28 -9.69 27.29
C ALA A 809 -11.36 -10.60 28.10
N ALA A 810 -11.95 -11.58 28.78
CA ALA A 810 -11.25 -12.59 29.55
C ALA A 810 -11.94 -13.96 29.40
N LYS A 811 -11.18 -14.98 29.02
CA LYS A 811 -11.69 -16.34 28.71
C LYS A 811 -12.87 -16.32 27.72
N ASN A 812 -14.07 -16.61 28.20
CA ASN A 812 -15.31 -16.73 27.43
C ASN A 812 -16.32 -15.63 27.86
N LYS A 813 -15.84 -14.56 28.50
CA LYS A 813 -16.67 -13.47 29.01
C LYS A 813 -16.12 -12.11 28.58
N VAL A 814 -17.04 -11.19 28.30
CA VAL A 814 -16.73 -9.75 28.20
C VAL A 814 -17.28 -9.06 29.45
N LEU A 815 -16.44 -8.28 30.10
CA LEU A 815 -16.71 -7.57 31.34
C LEU A 815 -16.65 -6.07 31.08
N LEU A 816 -17.67 -5.33 31.53
CA LEU A 816 -17.72 -3.88 31.47
C LEU A 816 -17.46 -3.30 32.86
N PHE A 817 -16.40 -2.50 33.00
CA PHE A 817 -16.05 -1.82 34.24
C PHE A 817 -16.30 -0.32 34.15
N ASP A 818 -16.72 0.28 35.26
CA ASP A 818 -16.69 1.72 35.47
C ASP A 818 -15.33 2.13 36.05
N ILE A 819 -14.71 3.14 35.46
CA ILE A 819 -13.40 3.63 35.88
C ILE A 819 -13.46 4.27 37.26
N HIS A 820 -14.53 5.00 37.57
CA HIS A 820 -14.62 5.80 38.80
C HIS A 820 -14.85 4.93 40.01
N THR A 821 -15.78 3.99 39.92
CA THR A 821 -16.12 3.05 41.00
C THR A 821 -15.22 1.82 41.01
N SER A 822 -14.68 1.42 39.85
CA SER A 822 -14.00 0.13 39.64
C SER A 822 -14.91 -1.09 39.82
N ASP A 823 -16.22 -0.86 39.76
CA ASP A 823 -17.24 -1.89 39.84
C ASP A 823 -17.53 -2.52 38.47
N LEU A 824 -17.97 -3.78 38.50
CA LEU A 824 -18.45 -4.50 37.32
C LEU A 824 -19.90 -4.07 37.01
N LEU A 825 -20.10 -3.40 35.87
CA LEU A 825 -21.42 -2.93 35.42
C LEU A 825 -22.22 -4.01 34.68
N ALA A 826 -21.55 -4.77 33.81
CA ALA A 826 -22.18 -5.79 32.99
C ALA A 826 -21.21 -6.94 32.69
N GLU A 827 -21.80 -8.12 32.54
CA GLU A 827 -21.13 -9.36 32.16
C GLU A 827 -21.88 -9.96 30.98
N ILE A 828 -21.14 -10.30 29.93
CA ILE A 828 -21.66 -10.95 28.73
C ILE A 828 -20.96 -12.30 28.59
N HIS A 829 -21.76 -13.36 28.52
CA HIS A 829 -21.28 -14.72 28.30
C HIS A 829 -21.33 -15.05 26.82
N THR A 830 -20.16 -15.40 26.26
CA THR A 830 -20.07 -15.98 24.91
C THR A 830 -20.18 -17.51 25.00
N GLY A 831 -20.39 -18.20 23.87
CA GLY A 831 -20.64 -19.65 23.84
C GLY A 831 -19.64 -20.51 24.65
N HIS A 832 -20.13 -21.59 25.27
CA HIS A 832 -19.45 -22.37 26.31
C HIS A 832 -18.07 -22.96 25.94
N HIS A 833 -17.70 -23.03 24.66
CA HIS A 833 -16.45 -23.64 24.18
C HIS A 833 -15.55 -22.73 23.35
N SER A 834 -15.87 -21.43 23.19
CA SER A 834 -15.07 -20.50 22.39
C SER A 834 -14.32 -19.50 23.27
N THR A 835 -13.04 -19.28 22.96
CA THR A 835 -12.26 -18.23 23.60
C THR A 835 -12.37 -16.95 22.78
N ILE A 836 -12.56 -15.82 23.46
CA ILE A 836 -12.55 -14.51 22.82
C ILE A 836 -11.10 -14.21 22.44
N GLN A 837 -10.86 -13.79 21.19
CA GLN A 837 -9.53 -13.40 20.71
C GLN A 837 -9.34 -11.89 20.82
N TYR A 838 -10.33 -11.12 20.38
CA TYR A 838 -10.29 -9.68 20.39
C TYR A 838 -11.69 -9.09 20.60
N CYS A 839 -11.74 -7.84 21.03
CA CYS A 839 -12.94 -7.11 21.39
C CYS A 839 -12.71 -5.63 21.12
N ASP A 840 -13.71 -4.96 20.54
CA ASP A 840 -13.68 -3.51 20.36
C ASP A 840 -15.05 -2.91 20.62
N PHE A 841 -15.05 -1.73 21.24
CA PHE A 841 -16.27 -1.01 21.61
C PHE A 841 -16.55 0.08 20.58
N SER A 842 -17.79 0.11 20.10
CA SER A 842 -18.23 1.15 19.17
C SER A 842 -18.28 2.50 19.86
N PRO A 843 -17.83 3.58 19.20
CA PRO A 843 -18.01 4.92 19.74
C PRO A 843 -19.49 5.33 19.79
N TYR A 844 -20.36 4.68 19.01
CA TYR A 844 -21.79 4.96 18.90
C TYR A 844 -22.65 3.71 19.18
N ASP A 845 -23.91 3.90 19.56
CA ASP A 845 -24.93 2.84 19.73
C ASP A 845 -24.67 1.78 20.82
N HIS A 846 -23.68 1.97 21.70
CA HIS A 846 -23.29 1.01 22.77
C HIS A 846 -23.11 -0.43 22.28
N LEU A 847 -22.64 -0.57 21.03
CA LEU A 847 -22.34 -1.85 20.41
C LEU A 847 -20.91 -2.28 20.76
N ALA A 848 -20.73 -3.58 20.94
CA ALA A 848 -19.41 -4.19 21.03
C ALA A 848 -19.30 -5.30 19.99
N VAL A 849 -18.15 -5.36 19.32
CA VAL A 849 -17.83 -6.46 18.42
C VAL A 849 -16.84 -7.37 19.11
N ILE A 850 -17.12 -8.67 19.06
CA ILE A 850 -16.35 -9.70 19.74
C ILE A 850 -15.89 -10.71 18.68
N ALA A 851 -14.58 -10.89 18.55
CA ALA A 851 -13.99 -11.91 17.70
C ALA A 851 -13.77 -13.21 18.51
N LEU A 852 -14.35 -14.30 18.04
CA LEU A 852 -14.25 -15.62 18.67
C LEU A 852 -13.26 -16.54 17.94
N SER A 853 -12.76 -17.55 18.64
CA SER A 853 -11.87 -18.57 18.09
C SER A 853 -12.51 -19.43 16.98
N GLN A 854 -13.83 -19.42 16.80
CA GLN A 854 -14.52 -20.20 15.76
C GLN A 854 -14.79 -19.36 14.50
N TYR A 855 -13.86 -18.48 14.09
CA TYR A 855 -13.97 -17.60 12.91
C TYR A 855 -15.25 -16.74 12.85
N CYS A 856 -15.99 -16.67 13.96
CA CYS A 856 -17.22 -15.94 14.13
C CYS A 856 -16.95 -14.61 14.80
N VAL A 857 -17.61 -13.57 14.28
CA VAL A 857 -17.58 -12.24 14.87
C VAL A 857 -18.99 -11.91 15.31
N GLU A 858 -19.17 -11.69 16.60
CA GLU A 858 -20.49 -11.43 17.18
C GLU A 858 -20.63 -9.94 17.50
N LEU A 859 -21.78 -9.37 17.15
CA LEU A 859 -22.13 -8.01 17.51
C LEU A 859 -23.12 -8.05 18.68
N TRP A 860 -22.75 -7.40 19.77
CA TRP A 860 -23.53 -7.34 21.01
C TRP A 860 -23.95 -5.92 21.32
N ASN A 861 -25.15 -5.77 21.86
CA ASN A 861 -25.54 -4.52 22.50
C ASN A 861 -25.27 -4.66 24.00
N ILE A 862 -24.41 -3.78 24.51
CA ILE A 862 -23.91 -3.87 25.89
C ILE A 862 -25.00 -3.54 26.91
N ASP A 863 -25.90 -2.62 26.60
CA ASP A 863 -26.98 -2.23 27.51
C ASP A 863 -28.05 -3.33 27.63
N SER A 864 -28.42 -3.96 26.52
CA SER A 864 -29.42 -5.03 26.51
C SER A 864 -28.85 -6.39 26.89
N ARG A 865 -27.51 -6.56 26.82
CA ARG A 865 -26.81 -7.85 26.98
C ARG A 865 -27.34 -8.93 26.02
N LEU A 866 -27.85 -8.50 24.88
CA LEU A 866 -28.35 -9.38 23.84
C LEU A 866 -27.42 -9.31 22.63
N LYS A 867 -27.23 -10.49 22.04
CA LYS A 867 -26.60 -10.63 20.74
C LYS A 867 -27.49 -9.99 19.68
N VAL A 868 -26.95 -9.06 18.92
CA VAL A 868 -27.65 -8.31 17.87
C VAL A 868 -27.50 -9.01 16.52
N ALA A 869 -26.28 -9.47 16.22
CA ALA A 869 -25.98 -10.09 14.93
C ALA A 869 -24.78 -11.04 14.99
N ASP A 870 -24.75 -11.95 14.02
CA ASP A 870 -23.63 -12.82 13.70
C ASP A 870 -23.00 -12.42 12.36
N CYS A 871 -21.71 -12.14 12.40
CA CYS A 871 -20.89 -11.86 11.23
C CYS A 871 -20.08 -13.11 10.91
N ARG A 872 -20.59 -13.90 9.97
CA ARG A 872 -19.91 -15.08 9.44
C ARG A 872 -19.43 -14.79 8.03
N GLY A 873 -18.20 -15.18 7.76
CA GLY A 873 -17.57 -15.00 6.45
C GLY A 873 -16.11 -15.38 6.43
N HIS A 874 -15.40 -15.19 7.54
CA HIS A 874 -14.02 -15.62 7.65
C HIS A 874 -13.87 -17.14 7.61
N LEU A 875 -12.77 -17.58 7.02
CA LEU A 875 -12.46 -19.00 6.83
C LEU A 875 -11.59 -19.58 7.95
N SER A 876 -10.98 -18.71 8.76
CA SER A 876 -10.11 -19.05 9.88
C SER A 876 -10.24 -18.01 11.01
N TRP A 877 -9.45 -18.19 12.07
CA TRP A 877 -9.52 -17.40 13.29
C TRP A 877 -9.38 -15.90 13.04
N VAL A 878 -10.25 -15.11 13.66
CA VAL A 878 -10.21 -13.66 13.59
C VAL A 878 -9.31 -13.16 14.72
N HIS A 879 -8.16 -12.61 14.34
CA HIS A 879 -7.15 -12.10 15.29
C HIS A 879 -7.46 -10.69 15.77
N GLY A 880 -8.03 -9.86 14.90
CA GLY A 880 -8.30 -8.45 15.20
C GLY A 880 -9.65 -8.01 14.68
N VAL A 881 -10.31 -7.14 15.43
CA VAL A 881 -11.54 -6.45 15.01
C VAL A 881 -11.51 -5.02 15.51
N MET A 882 -11.92 -4.06 14.68
CA MET A 882 -11.89 -2.65 15.06
C MET A 882 -13.01 -1.88 14.35
N PHE A 883 -13.70 -1.01 15.07
CA PHE A 883 -14.66 -0.09 14.48
C PHE A 883 -13.95 1.01 13.67
N SER A 884 -14.62 1.51 12.63
CA SER A 884 -14.21 2.79 12.03
C SER A 884 -14.41 3.92 13.06
N PRO A 885 -13.64 5.02 12.97
CA PRO A 885 -13.74 6.13 13.93
C PRO A 885 -15.16 6.73 14.05
N ASP A 886 -15.97 6.63 12.99
CA ASP A 886 -17.36 7.07 12.93
C ASP A 886 -18.39 5.99 13.36
N GLY A 887 -17.94 4.76 13.68
CA GLY A 887 -18.78 3.62 14.05
C GLY A 887 -19.72 3.09 12.95
N SER A 888 -19.68 3.66 11.74
CA SER A 888 -20.58 3.26 10.65
C SER A 888 -20.25 1.87 10.10
N SER A 889 -18.99 1.48 10.21
CA SER A 889 -18.45 0.21 9.76
C SER A 889 -17.48 -0.37 10.79
N PHE A 890 -17.11 -1.62 10.63
CA PHE A 890 -16.00 -2.23 11.36
C PHE A 890 -15.21 -3.12 10.43
N LEU A 891 -13.91 -3.26 10.70
CA LEU A 891 -13.03 -4.18 9.99
C LEU A 891 -12.70 -5.40 10.83
N THR A 892 -12.40 -6.50 10.17
CA THR A 892 -11.98 -7.76 10.79
C THR A 892 -10.75 -8.28 10.05
N ALA A 893 -9.75 -8.71 10.81
CA ALA A 893 -8.50 -9.28 10.33
C ALA A 893 -8.38 -10.74 10.78
N SER A 894 -8.05 -11.62 9.85
CA SER A 894 -8.12 -13.07 10.05
C SER A 894 -6.89 -13.80 9.54
N ASP A 895 -6.70 -14.99 10.09
CA ASP A 895 -5.74 -16.01 9.69
C ASP A 895 -6.00 -16.53 8.25
N ASP A 896 -7.21 -16.30 7.71
CA ASP A 896 -7.50 -16.52 6.29
C ASP A 896 -6.81 -15.53 5.33
N GLN A 897 -5.92 -14.68 5.89
CA GLN A 897 -5.12 -13.67 5.20
C GLN A 897 -5.95 -12.49 4.66
N THR A 898 -7.25 -12.45 4.98
CA THR A 898 -8.17 -11.43 4.50
C THR A 898 -8.50 -10.41 5.58
N ILE A 899 -8.78 -9.21 5.11
CA ILE A 899 -9.36 -8.12 5.88
C ILE A 899 -10.71 -7.84 5.28
N ARG A 900 -11.75 -7.88 6.11
CA ARG A 900 -13.13 -7.60 5.68
C ARG A 900 -13.62 -6.33 6.34
N VAL A 901 -14.30 -5.49 5.57
CA VAL A 901 -15.01 -4.32 6.07
C VAL A 901 -16.50 -4.60 6.02
N TRP A 902 -17.18 -4.40 7.14
CA TRP A 902 -18.59 -4.68 7.35
C TRP A 902 -19.33 -3.38 7.65
N GLU A 903 -20.54 -3.24 7.14
CA GLU A 903 -21.39 -2.11 7.49
C GLU A 903 -22.28 -2.47 8.69
N THR A 904 -22.13 -1.74 9.80
CA THR A 904 -22.77 -2.05 11.08
C THR A 904 -24.30 -2.14 10.94
N LYS A 905 -24.91 -1.17 10.24
CA LYS A 905 -26.37 -1.13 10.03
C LYS A 905 -26.89 -2.26 9.13
N LYS A 906 -26.12 -2.67 8.11
CA LYS A 906 -26.49 -3.77 7.21
C LYS A 906 -26.47 -5.10 7.96
N VAL A 907 -25.44 -5.31 8.78
CA VAL A 907 -25.28 -6.48 9.65
C VAL A 907 -26.42 -6.59 10.67
N CYS A 908 -26.75 -5.51 11.38
CA CYS A 908 -27.80 -5.54 12.41
C CYS A 908 -29.20 -5.88 11.87
N LYS A 909 -29.49 -5.56 10.60
CA LYS A 909 -30.83 -5.76 10.00
C LYS A 909 -31.09 -7.19 9.54
N ASN A 910 -30.04 -7.97 9.30
CA ASN A 910 -30.11 -9.19 8.49
C ASN A 910 -29.92 -10.47 9.32
N SER A 911 -30.04 -10.40 10.64
CA SER A 911 -29.75 -11.49 11.59
C SER A 911 -30.84 -12.56 11.69
N ALA A 912 -31.22 -13.17 10.56
CA ALA A 912 -32.08 -14.35 10.56
C ALA A 912 -31.62 -15.40 9.54
N ILE A 913 -31.53 -16.65 10.02
CA ILE A 913 -31.18 -17.92 9.34
C ILE A 913 -29.66 -18.19 9.33
N VAL A 914 -29.14 -18.74 10.44
CA VAL A 914 -27.83 -19.39 10.46
C VAL A 914 -28.02 -20.84 10.89
N LEU A 915 -27.76 -21.76 9.97
CA LEU A 915 -27.91 -23.19 10.19
C LEU A 915 -26.65 -23.76 10.86
N LYS A 916 -26.79 -24.87 11.61
CA LYS A 916 -25.67 -25.76 11.92
C LYS A 916 -25.30 -26.54 10.67
N GLN A 917 -24.09 -27.11 10.65
CA GLN A 917 -23.64 -27.99 9.55
C GLN A 917 -24.41 -29.31 9.45
N GLU A 918 -25.22 -29.63 10.46
CA GLU A 918 -26.04 -30.84 10.47
C GLU A 918 -27.31 -30.61 9.66
N ILE A 919 -27.40 -31.34 8.54
CA ILE A 919 -28.56 -31.37 7.67
C ILE A 919 -28.89 -32.81 7.28
N ASP A 920 -30.15 -33.05 6.96
CA ASP A 920 -30.58 -34.26 6.27
C ASP A 920 -31.39 -33.89 5.02
N VAL A 921 -31.29 -34.72 3.99
CA VAL A 921 -31.80 -34.40 2.65
C VAL A 921 -32.53 -35.60 2.08
N VAL A 922 -33.75 -35.36 1.61
CA VAL A 922 -34.55 -36.34 0.87
C VAL A 922 -34.83 -35.80 -0.53
N PHE A 923 -34.47 -36.60 -1.54
CA PHE A 923 -34.75 -36.30 -2.94
C PHE A 923 -36.03 -37.04 -3.37
N GLN A 924 -37.08 -36.30 -3.71
CA GLN A 924 -38.25 -36.83 -4.41
C GLN A 924 -38.15 -36.48 -5.91
N GLU A 925 -38.82 -37.24 -6.78
CA GLU A 925 -38.71 -37.10 -8.26
C GLU A 925 -38.90 -35.66 -8.78
N ASN A 926 -39.67 -34.81 -8.08
CA ASN A 926 -39.94 -33.43 -8.48
C ASN A 926 -39.37 -32.33 -7.56
N GLU A 927 -38.98 -32.66 -6.32
CA GLU A 927 -38.61 -31.68 -5.30
C GLU A 927 -37.55 -32.23 -4.32
N THR A 928 -36.67 -31.34 -3.85
CA THR A 928 -35.65 -31.65 -2.84
C THR A 928 -36.11 -31.09 -1.51
N MET A 929 -36.19 -31.93 -0.47
CA MET A 929 -36.52 -31.49 0.89
C MET A 929 -35.26 -31.52 1.74
N VAL A 930 -34.97 -30.41 2.40
CA VAL A 930 -33.82 -30.26 3.28
C VAL A 930 -34.31 -29.96 4.69
N LEU A 931 -33.91 -30.79 5.65
CA LEU A 931 -34.10 -30.51 7.07
C LEU A 931 -32.79 -30.00 7.62
N ALA A 932 -32.82 -28.83 8.27
CA ALA A 932 -31.65 -28.19 8.82
C ALA A 932 -31.86 -27.76 10.27
N VAL A 933 -30.80 -27.83 11.06
CA VAL A 933 -30.82 -27.38 12.46
C VAL A 933 -30.48 -25.89 12.54
N ASP A 934 -31.30 -25.09 13.21
CA ASP A 934 -31.09 -23.65 13.44
C ASP A 934 -30.42 -23.43 14.81
N ASN A 935 -29.46 -22.51 14.88
CA ASN A 935 -28.80 -22.13 16.13
C ASN A 935 -29.72 -21.43 17.14
N ILE A 936 -30.77 -20.75 16.67
CA ILE A 936 -31.63 -19.91 17.53
C ILE A 936 -33.01 -20.55 17.76
N ARG A 937 -33.60 -21.16 16.73
CA ARG A 937 -35.03 -21.53 16.72
C ARG A 937 -35.31 -23.04 16.64
N GLY A 938 -34.31 -23.92 16.65
CA GLY A 938 -34.51 -25.38 16.64
C GLY A 938 -34.30 -26.00 15.27
N LEU A 939 -35.37 -26.24 14.48
CA LEU A 939 -35.32 -26.94 13.20
C LEU A 939 -36.02 -26.14 12.10
N GLN A 940 -35.51 -26.25 10.86
CA GLN A 940 -36.08 -25.66 9.66
C GLN A 940 -36.26 -26.74 8.60
N LEU A 941 -37.48 -26.89 8.09
CA LEU A 941 -37.77 -27.70 6.92
C LEU A 941 -37.82 -26.78 5.69
N ILE A 942 -36.94 -27.03 4.74
CA ILE A 942 -36.70 -26.17 3.59
C ILE A 942 -37.03 -26.96 2.32
N ALA A 943 -38.04 -26.50 1.59
CA ALA A 943 -38.37 -27.01 0.27
C ALA A 943 -37.42 -26.37 -0.77
N GLY A 944 -36.54 -27.17 -1.36
CA GLY A 944 -35.37 -26.69 -2.11
C GLY A 944 -35.70 -25.94 -3.40
N LYS A 945 -36.82 -26.26 -4.06
CA LYS A 945 -37.20 -25.64 -5.34
C LYS A 945 -38.08 -24.40 -5.16
N THR A 946 -38.94 -24.41 -4.15
CA THR A 946 -39.87 -23.31 -3.84
C THR A 946 -39.28 -22.30 -2.85
N GLY A 947 -38.26 -22.70 -2.10
CA GLY A 947 -37.65 -21.88 -1.04
C GLY A 947 -38.57 -21.68 0.16
N GLN A 948 -39.66 -22.45 0.29
CA GLN A 948 -40.54 -22.39 1.45
C GLN A 948 -39.82 -22.94 2.67
N ILE A 949 -39.92 -22.22 3.79
CA ILE A 949 -39.28 -22.56 5.06
C ILE A 949 -40.36 -22.71 6.13
N ASP A 950 -40.50 -23.93 6.65
CA ASP A 950 -41.34 -24.23 7.81
C ASP A 950 -40.46 -24.32 9.06
N TYR A 951 -40.77 -23.48 10.05
CA TYR A 951 -40.04 -23.44 11.32
C TYR A 951 -40.67 -24.36 12.35
N LEU A 952 -39.83 -25.22 12.95
CA LEU A 952 -40.18 -26.13 14.02
C LEU A 952 -39.46 -25.71 15.31
N PRO A 953 -40.15 -25.00 16.23
CA PRO A 953 -39.52 -24.41 17.41
C PRO A 953 -39.19 -25.47 18.46
N GLU A 954 -37.90 -25.74 18.69
CA GLU A 954 -37.40 -26.64 19.73
C GLU A 954 -36.04 -26.16 20.26
N ALA A 955 -35.76 -26.45 21.53
CA ALA A 955 -34.52 -26.03 22.19
C ALA A 955 -33.42 -27.09 22.05
N GLN A 956 -32.21 -26.65 21.68
CA GLN A 956 -30.95 -27.43 21.78
C GLN A 956 -30.91 -28.77 21.02
N VAL A 957 -31.21 -28.71 19.72
CA VAL A 957 -31.08 -29.85 18.80
C VAL A 957 -29.61 -30.10 18.44
N SER A 958 -29.17 -31.35 18.55
CA SER A 958 -27.81 -31.81 18.21
C SER A 958 -27.71 -32.42 16.80
N CYS A 959 -28.69 -33.22 16.38
CA CYS A 959 -28.75 -33.85 15.06
C CYS A 959 -30.19 -34.04 14.58
N CYS A 960 -30.38 -34.24 13.28
CA CYS A 960 -31.69 -34.34 12.65
C CYS A 960 -31.73 -35.46 11.59
N CYS A 961 -32.91 -36.03 11.35
CA CYS A 961 -33.15 -37.04 10.32
C CYS A 961 -34.58 -36.92 9.77
N LEU A 962 -34.73 -37.04 8.46
CA LEU A 962 -36.01 -37.12 7.76
C LEU A 962 -36.40 -38.58 7.53
N SER A 963 -37.68 -38.88 7.68
CA SER A 963 -38.22 -40.16 7.25
C SER A 963 -38.20 -40.28 5.71
N PRO A 964 -37.96 -41.49 5.14
CA PRO A 964 -37.90 -41.68 3.68
C PRO A 964 -39.18 -41.27 2.94
N HIS A 965 -40.34 -41.37 3.63
CA HIS A 965 -41.65 -41.03 3.08
C HIS A 965 -42.11 -39.60 3.41
N LEU A 966 -41.29 -38.80 4.11
CA LEU A 966 -41.57 -37.40 4.46
C LEU A 966 -42.86 -37.20 5.30
N GLU A 967 -43.23 -38.20 6.11
CA GLU A 967 -44.33 -38.08 7.07
C GLU A 967 -43.84 -37.59 8.45
N TYR A 968 -42.62 -38.00 8.81
CA TYR A 968 -42.02 -37.75 10.12
C TYR A 968 -40.63 -37.10 10.01
N VAL A 969 -40.29 -36.31 11.03
CA VAL A 969 -38.97 -35.78 11.33
C VAL A 969 -38.52 -36.34 12.67
N ALA A 970 -37.29 -36.81 12.76
CA ALA A 970 -36.66 -37.15 14.02
C ALA A 970 -35.49 -36.23 14.32
N PHE A 971 -35.27 -35.94 15.60
CA PHE A 971 -34.10 -35.20 16.04
C PHE A 971 -33.65 -35.64 17.43
N GLY A 972 -32.36 -35.42 17.68
CA GLY A 972 -31.73 -35.66 18.96
C GLY A 972 -31.40 -34.36 19.68
N ASP A 973 -31.52 -34.36 21.00
CA ASP A 973 -31.17 -33.23 21.85
C ASP A 973 -29.75 -33.39 22.43
N GLU A 974 -29.15 -32.27 22.84
CA GLU A 974 -27.84 -32.27 23.54
C GLU A 974 -27.89 -33.02 24.88
N ASP A 975 -29.07 -33.11 25.50
CA ASP A 975 -29.32 -33.88 26.73
C ASP A 975 -29.47 -35.39 26.49
N GLY A 976 -29.44 -35.85 25.23
CA GLY A 976 -29.56 -37.27 24.87
C GLY A 976 -30.98 -37.79 24.65
N ALA A 977 -31.98 -36.90 24.64
CA ALA A 977 -33.35 -37.24 24.26
C ALA A 977 -33.49 -37.36 22.73
N ILE A 978 -34.42 -38.22 22.29
CA ILE A 978 -34.80 -38.37 20.88
C ILE A 978 -36.28 -38.03 20.75
N LYS A 979 -36.63 -37.16 19.81
CA LYS A 979 -38.01 -36.74 19.56
C LYS A 979 -38.38 -36.96 18.11
N ILE A 980 -39.65 -37.28 17.87
CA ILE A 980 -40.25 -37.45 16.55
C ILE A 980 -41.39 -36.44 16.42
N ILE A 981 -41.40 -35.70 15.32
CA ILE A 981 -42.44 -34.75 14.92
C ILE A 981 -43.15 -35.30 13.68
N GLU A 982 -44.48 -35.20 13.67
CA GLU A 982 -45.30 -35.49 12.50
C GLU A 982 -45.47 -34.21 11.67
N LEU A 983 -45.07 -34.22 10.40
CA LEU A 983 -45.02 -33.02 9.54
C LEU A 983 -46.39 -32.38 9.23
N PRO A 984 -47.50 -33.12 9.02
CA PRO A 984 -48.80 -32.52 8.77
C PRO A 984 -49.35 -31.69 9.94
N ASN A 985 -48.95 -32.01 11.18
CA ASN A 985 -49.49 -31.42 12.40
C ASN A 985 -48.49 -30.55 13.18
N ASN A 986 -47.19 -30.60 12.84
CA ASN A 986 -46.08 -29.88 13.49
C ASN A 986 -46.08 -29.99 15.02
N ARG A 987 -46.51 -31.15 15.55
CA ARG A 987 -46.48 -31.46 16.98
C ARG A 987 -45.53 -32.60 17.24
N VAL A 988 -44.85 -32.55 18.38
CA VAL A 988 -44.07 -33.66 18.90
C VAL A 988 -45.02 -34.84 19.10
N PHE A 989 -44.78 -35.89 18.33
CA PHE A 989 -45.60 -37.09 18.28
C PHE A 989 -45.17 -38.09 19.36
N SER A 990 -43.86 -38.31 19.50
CA SER A 990 -43.27 -39.23 20.47
C SER A 990 -41.88 -38.76 20.92
N SER A 991 -41.53 -39.03 22.17
CA SER A 991 -40.19 -38.79 22.74
C SER A 991 -39.63 -40.07 23.38
N GLY A 992 -38.41 -40.44 23.02
CA GLY A 992 -37.66 -41.52 23.64
C GLY A 992 -36.48 -40.99 24.45
N THR A 993 -36.39 -41.37 25.72
CA THR A 993 -35.23 -41.08 26.57
C THR A 993 -34.36 -42.31 26.66
N GLY A 994 -33.10 -42.24 26.20
CA GLY A 994 -32.21 -43.39 26.24
C GLY A 994 -30.73 -43.08 26.35
N HIS A 995 -30.24 -42.06 25.64
CA HIS A 995 -28.84 -41.66 25.74
C HIS A 995 -28.60 -40.74 26.92
N LYS A 996 -27.42 -40.86 27.55
CA LYS A 996 -26.97 -40.00 28.66
C LYS A 996 -26.16 -38.79 28.19
N LYS A 997 -25.81 -38.77 26.91
CA LYS A 997 -24.97 -37.76 26.27
C LYS A 997 -25.64 -37.34 24.96
N ALA A 998 -25.16 -36.23 24.40
CA ALA A 998 -25.64 -35.69 23.14
C ALA A 998 -25.72 -36.75 22.03
N VAL A 999 -26.87 -36.80 21.35
CA VAL A 999 -27.07 -37.71 20.22
C VAL A 999 -26.26 -37.21 19.03
N ARG A 1000 -25.54 -38.10 18.35
CA ARG A 1000 -24.62 -37.76 17.24
C ARG A 1000 -25.18 -38.10 15.88
N HIS A 1001 -25.79 -39.28 15.71
CA HIS A 1001 -26.36 -39.72 14.44
C HIS A 1001 -27.69 -40.43 14.67
N ILE A 1002 -28.65 -40.18 13.79
CA ILE A 1002 -29.98 -40.78 13.80
C ILE A 1002 -30.33 -41.20 12.38
N GLN A 1003 -30.89 -42.40 12.22
CA GLN A 1003 -31.37 -42.90 10.93
C GLN A 1003 -32.67 -43.70 11.10
N PHE A 1004 -33.66 -43.45 10.24
CA PHE A 1004 -34.83 -44.32 10.12
C PHE A 1004 -34.51 -45.61 9.37
N THR A 1005 -35.21 -46.69 9.71
CA THR A 1005 -35.30 -47.89 8.86
C THR A 1005 -36.14 -47.61 7.62
N ALA A 1006 -36.01 -48.43 6.58
CA ALA A 1006 -36.71 -48.24 5.31
C ALA A 1006 -38.25 -48.20 5.45
N ASP A 1007 -38.80 -48.84 6.48
CA ASP A 1007 -40.23 -48.86 6.78
C ASP A 1007 -40.72 -47.63 7.59
N GLY A 1008 -39.81 -46.77 8.06
CA GLY A 1008 -40.10 -45.58 8.86
C GLY A 1008 -40.52 -45.85 10.32
N LYS A 1009 -40.61 -47.12 10.75
CA LYS A 1009 -41.18 -47.50 12.06
C LYS A 1009 -40.13 -47.63 13.16
N THR A 1010 -38.89 -47.91 12.78
CA THR A 1010 -37.78 -48.09 13.72
C THR A 1010 -36.74 -47.00 13.49
N LEU A 1011 -36.18 -46.51 14.58
CA LEU A 1011 -35.24 -45.41 14.60
C LEU A 1011 -33.96 -45.88 15.28
N ILE A 1012 -32.85 -45.77 14.56
CA ILE A 1012 -31.53 -46.15 15.05
C ILE A 1012 -30.80 -44.86 15.41
N SER A 1013 -30.17 -44.84 16.58
CA SER A 1013 -29.50 -43.65 17.13
C SER A 1013 -28.20 -44.04 17.81
N SER A 1014 -27.21 -43.17 17.69
CA SER A 1014 -25.92 -43.28 18.39
C SER A 1014 -25.60 -41.98 19.12
N SER A 1015 -24.87 -42.12 20.22
CA SER A 1015 -24.42 -41.00 21.05
C SER A 1015 -22.90 -41.09 21.25
N GLU A 1016 -22.35 -40.17 22.03
CA GLU A 1016 -20.97 -40.23 22.54
C GLU A 1016 -20.77 -41.28 23.65
N ASP A 1017 -21.74 -42.17 23.82
CA ASP A 1017 -21.58 -43.40 24.56
C ASP A 1017 -21.14 -44.53 23.62
N SER A 1018 -20.94 -45.71 24.18
CA SER A 1018 -20.56 -46.91 23.42
C SER A 1018 -21.78 -47.71 22.93
N VAL A 1019 -23.00 -47.14 23.03
CA VAL A 1019 -24.26 -47.85 22.81
C VAL A 1019 -24.94 -47.30 21.55
N ILE A 1020 -25.45 -48.20 20.72
CA ILE A 1020 -26.38 -47.84 19.65
C ILE A 1020 -27.78 -48.24 20.11
N GLN A 1021 -28.70 -47.30 20.09
CA GLN A 1021 -30.08 -47.53 20.48
C GLN A 1021 -30.95 -47.71 19.24
N VAL A 1022 -31.63 -48.86 19.15
CA VAL A 1022 -32.64 -49.17 18.15
C VAL A 1022 -34.00 -49.08 18.82
N TRP A 1023 -34.78 -48.09 18.47
CA TRP A 1023 -36.08 -47.79 19.07
C TRP A 1023 -37.20 -47.95 18.05
N ASN A 1024 -38.10 -48.91 18.29
CA ASN A 1024 -39.36 -48.96 17.56
C ASN A 1024 -40.35 -48.03 18.26
N TRP A 1025 -40.58 -46.86 17.66
CA TRP A 1025 -41.33 -45.80 18.31
C TRP A 1025 -42.84 -46.01 18.30
N GLN A 1026 -43.36 -46.90 17.43
CA GLN A 1026 -44.77 -47.25 17.40
C GLN A 1026 -45.13 -48.27 18.48
N THR A 1027 -44.26 -49.27 18.71
CA THR A 1027 -44.48 -50.29 19.74
C THR A 1027 -43.93 -49.89 21.11
N GLY A 1028 -42.96 -48.98 21.15
CA GLY A 1028 -42.24 -48.59 22.35
C GLY A 1028 -41.07 -49.52 22.70
N ASP A 1029 -40.72 -50.45 21.81
CA ASP A 1029 -39.66 -51.44 22.06
C ASP A 1029 -38.26 -50.83 21.88
N TYR A 1030 -37.36 -51.18 22.79
CA TYR A 1030 -35.95 -50.79 22.74
C TYR A 1030 -35.04 -52.01 22.61
N VAL A 1031 -34.11 -51.93 21.66
CA VAL A 1031 -32.96 -52.84 21.55
C VAL A 1031 -31.69 -52.02 21.72
N PHE A 1032 -30.96 -52.26 22.81
CA PHE A 1032 -29.69 -51.61 23.10
C PHE A 1032 -28.55 -52.48 22.59
N LEU A 1033 -27.79 -51.98 21.62
CA LEU A 1033 -26.60 -52.62 21.08
C LEU A 1033 -25.38 -52.09 21.84
N GLN A 1034 -24.81 -52.88 22.74
CA GLN A 1034 -23.60 -52.51 23.45
C GLN A 1034 -22.40 -52.68 22.50
N ALA A 1035 -22.13 -51.62 21.75
CA ALA A 1035 -21.53 -51.76 20.44
C ALA A 1035 -20.01 -51.86 20.48
N HIS A 1036 -19.34 -50.95 21.18
CA HIS A 1036 -17.89 -50.78 21.09
C HIS A 1036 -17.25 -50.52 22.47
N GLN A 1037 -15.92 -50.55 22.56
CA GLN A 1037 -15.21 -50.23 23.81
C GLN A 1037 -15.06 -48.72 24.02
N GLU A 1038 -14.92 -47.99 22.92
CA GLU A 1038 -14.86 -46.54 22.83
C GLU A 1038 -16.18 -45.99 22.27
N THR A 1039 -16.22 -44.67 22.08
CA THR A 1039 -17.39 -43.99 21.49
C THR A 1039 -17.68 -44.51 20.07
N VAL A 1040 -18.96 -44.64 19.72
CA VAL A 1040 -19.35 -45.04 18.37
C VAL A 1040 -19.14 -43.86 17.43
N LYS A 1041 -18.42 -44.07 16.33
CA LYS A 1041 -18.12 -42.97 15.39
C LYS A 1041 -19.33 -42.66 14.52
N ASP A 1042 -19.86 -43.69 13.86
CA ASP A 1042 -21.03 -43.62 12.99
C ASP A 1042 -21.53 -45.05 12.66
N PHE A 1043 -22.69 -45.17 12.00
CA PHE A 1043 -23.26 -46.44 11.54
C PHE A 1043 -24.03 -46.27 10.23
N ARG A 1044 -24.26 -47.39 9.52
CA ARG A 1044 -25.05 -47.41 8.29
C ARG A 1044 -25.88 -48.69 8.15
N LEU A 1045 -27.12 -48.54 7.72
CA LEU A 1045 -27.99 -49.68 7.40
C LEU A 1045 -27.54 -50.36 6.08
N LEU A 1046 -27.40 -51.69 6.08
CA LEU A 1046 -27.01 -52.50 4.90
C LEU A 1046 -28.24 -52.98 4.11
N GLN A 1047 -29.15 -53.63 4.84
CA GLN A 1047 -30.45 -54.15 4.41
C GLN A 1047 -31.38 -54.01 5.62
N ASP A 1048 -32.70 -54.12 5.44
CA ASP A 1048 -33.71 -53.83 6.49
C ASP A 1048 -33.47 -54.51 7.85
N SER A 1049 -32.65 -55.56 7.93
CA SER A 1049 -32.32 -56.26 9.18
C SER A 1049 -30.85 -56.15 9.66
N ARG A 1050 -29.92 -55.65 8.83
CA ARG A 1050 -28.48 -55.63 9.13
C ARG A 1050 -27.91 -54.21 9.21
N LEU A 1051 -27.13 -53.95 10.26
CA LEU A 1051 -26.52 -52.65 10.55
C LEU A 1051 -25.00 -52.78 10.63
N LEU A 1052 -24.28 -51.90 9.94
CA LEU A 1052 -22.82 -51.78 10.04
C LEU A 1052 -22.47 -50.62 10.98
N SER A 1053 -21.66 -50.84 12.01
CA SER A 1053 -21.18 -49.79 12.90
C SER A 1053 -19.65 -49.77 12.96
N TRP A 1054 -19.07 -48.59 13.20
CA TRP A 1054 -17.63 -48.44 13.40
C TRP A 1054 -17.32 -47.44 14.52
N SER A 1055 -16.17 -47.62 15.15
CA SER A 1055 -15.79 -46.87 16.36
C SER A 1055 -14.35 -46.38 16.33
N PHE A 1056 -14.05 -45.45 17.25
CA PHE A 1056 -12.71 -44.97 17.53
C PHE A 1056 -11.76 -46.05 18.05
N ASP A 1057 -12.25 -47.21 18.51
CA ASP A 1057 -11.45 -48.37 18.93
C ASP A 1057 -10.78 -49.16 17.78
N GLY A 1058 -11.03 -48.78 16.52
CA GLY A 1058 -10.45 -49.47 15.36
C GLY A 1058 -11.27 -50.65 14.84
N THR A 1059 -12.45 -50.89 15.42
CA THR A 1059 -13.32 -52.02 15.06
C THR A 1059 -14.51 -51.63 14.18
N VAL A 1060 -14.92 -52.57 13.32
CA VAL A 1060 -16.13 -52.50 12.49
C VAL A 1060 -16.99 -53.73 12.81
N LYS A 1061 -18.26 -53.53 13.14
CA LYS A 1061 -19.17 -54.62 13.55
C LYS A 1061 -20.42 -54.65 12.69
N VAL A 1062 -20.92 -55.86 12.42
CA VAL A 1062 -22.18 -56.10 11.72
C VAL A 1062 -23.19 -56.67 12.70
N TRP A 1063 -24.34 -56.02 12.79
CA TRP A 1063 -25.39 -56.31 13.75
C TRP A 1063 -26.66 -56.73 13.07
N ASN A 1064 -27.45 -57.54 13.76
CA ASN A 1064 -28.83 -57.79 13.42
C ASN A 1064 -29.75 -56.93 14.30
N ILE A 1065 -30.49 -55.99 13.71
CA ILE A 1065 -31.24 -54.96 14.47
C ILE A 1065 -32.40 -55.55 15.29
N ILE A 1066 -32.96 -56.68 14.85
CA ILE A 1066 -34.13 -57.30 15.49
C ILE A 1066 -33.68 -58.11 16.73
N THR A 1067 -32.56 -58.83 16.60
CA THR A 1067 -32.07 -59.73 17.66
C THR A 1067 -31.05 -59.07 18.58
N GLY A 1068 -30.49 -57.93 18.18
CA GLY A 1068 -29.43 -57.23 18.90
C GLY A 1068 -28.10 -57.97 18.95
N ARG A 1069 -27.89 -58.99 18.11
CA ARG A 1069 -26.67 -59.81 18.10
C ARG A 1069 -25.64 -59.32 17.09
N ILE A 1070 -24.37 -59.47 17.45
CA ILE A 1070 -23.22 -59.29 16.55
C ILE A 1070 -23.15 -60.51 15.62
N GLU A 1071 -23.27 -60.28 14.32
CA GLU A 1071 -23.06 -61.31 13.29
C GLU A 1071 -21.57 -61.45 12.95
N ARG A 1072 -20.85 -60.32 12.83
CA ARG A 1072 -19.42 -60.27 12.51
C ARG A 1072 -18.72 -59.12 13.24
N ASP A 1073 -17.45 -59.35 13.56
CA ASP A 1073 -16.57 -58.41 14.24
C ASP A 1073 -15.22 -58.34 13.52
N PHE A 1074 -14.89 -57.16 13.00
CA PHE A 1074 -13.68 -56.92 12.22
C PHE A 1074 -12.76 -55.94 12.98
N THR A 1075 -11.58 -56.41 13.37
CA THR A 1075 -10.50 -55.56 13.89
C THR A 1075 -9.70 -55.00 12.72
N CYS A 1076 -10.18 -53.90 12.15
CA CYS A 1076 -9.65 -53.39 10.88
C CYS A 1076 -8.32 -52.65 11.05
N HIS A 1077 -8.22 -51.79 12.07
CA HIS A 1077 -7.10 -50.87 12.27
C HIS A 1077 -6.67 -50.83 13.73
N GLN A 1078 -5.43 -50.38 13.98
CA GLN A 1078 -4.91 -50.14 15.33
C GLN A 1078 -5.28 -48.74 15.85
N GLY A 1079 -5.72 -47.85 14.95
CA GLY A 1079 -6.22 -46.52 15.27
C GLY A 1079 -7.69 -46.35 14.88
N THR A 1080 -8.22 -45.15 15.10
CA THR A 1080 -9.60 -44.78 14.81
C THR A 1080 -10.02 -45.06 13.38
N VAL A 1081 -11.15 -45.76 13.22
CA VAL A 1081 -11.86 -45.84 11.93
C VAL A 1081 -12.64 -44.56 11.70
N LEU A 1082 -12.30 -43.83 10.65
CA LEU A 1082 -12.88 -42.51 10.37
C LEU A 1082 -14.16 -42.61 9.54
N SER A 1083 -14.18 -43.51 8.55
CA SER A 1083 -15.33 -43.75 7.68
C SER A 1083 -15.29 -45.16 7.11
N CYS A 1084 -16.48 -45.70 6.83
CA CYS A 1084 -16.66 -46.95 6.09
C CYS A 1084 -17.63 -46.73 4.92
N ALA A 1085 -17.29 -47.31 3.76
CA ALA A 1085 -18.19 -47.36 2.61
C ALA A 1085 -18.48 -48.80 2.21
N ILE A 1086 -19.62 -49.00 1.59
CA ILE A 1086 -20.12 -50.32 1.19
C ILE A 1086 -20.27 -50.32 -0.33
N SER A 1087 -19.98 -51.44 -0.98
CA SER A 1087 -20.22 -51.63 -2.40
C SER A 1087 -21.71 -51.72 -2.71
N SER A 1088 -22.14 -51.33 -3.91
CA SER A 1088 -23.56 -51.31 -4.32
C SER A 1088 -24.25 -52.69 -4.23
N ASP A 1089 -23.49 -53.77 -4.42
CA ASP A 1089 -23.93 -55.16 -4.27
C ASP A 1089 -23.97 -55.64 -2.81
N ALA A 1090 -23.56 -54.80 -1.85
CA ALA A 1090 -23.42 -55.09 -0.43
C ALA A 1090 -22.56 -56.34 -0.11
N THR A 1091 -21.63 -56.72 -1.00
CA THR A 1091 -20.74 -57.87 -0.79
C THR A 1091 -19.41 -57.49 -0.13
N LYS A 1092 -18.96 -56.24 -0.32
CA LYS A 1092 -17.68 -55.72 0.16
C LYS A 1092 -17.88 -54.42 0.94
N PHE A 1093 -16.91 -54.11 1.79
CA PHE A 1093 -16.84 -52.82 2.46
C PHE A 1093 -15.38 -52.32 2.53
N SER A 1094 -15.20 -51.01 2.60
CA SER A 1094 -13.92 -50.36 2.84
C SER A 1094 -13.90 -49.77 4.25
N SER A 1095 -12.73 -49.81 4.89
CA SER A 1095 -12.45 -49.09 6.13
C SER A 1095 -11.34 -48.08 5.90
N THR A 1096 -11.52 -46.86 6.39
CA THR A 1096 -10.53 -45.79 6.36
C THR A 1096 -10.12 -45.40 7.76
N SER A 1097 -8.85 -45.04 7.94
CA SER A 1097 -8.26 -44.88 9.26
C SER A 1097 -7.29 -43.72 9.36
N ALA A 1098 -7.14 -43.24 10.60
CA ALA A 1098 -6.12 -42.28 11.00
C ALA A 1098 -4.68 -42.83 10.86
N ASP A 1099 -4.52 -44.15 10.70
CA ASP A 1099 -3.22 -44.79 10.44
C ASP A 1099 -2.67 -44.59 9.01
N LYS A 1100 -3.31 -43.71 8.22
CA LYS A 1100 -2.97 -43.36 6.83
C LYS A 1100 -3.25 -44.46 5.80
N THR A 1101 -4.02 -45.48 6.18
CA THR A 1101 -4.36 -46.60 5.28
C THR A 1101 -5.86 -46.69 5.03
N ALA A 1102 -6.21 -47.27 3.88
CA ALA A 1102 -7.54 -47.77 3.60
C ALA A 1102 -7.47 -49.29 3.37
N LYS A 1103 -8.44 -50.04 3.86
CA LYS A 1103 -8.50 -51.51 3.67
C LYS A 1103 -9.82 -51.91 3.05
N ILE A 1104 -9.78 -52.87 2.14
CA ILE A 1104 -10.96 -53.45 1.49
C ILE A 1104 -11.22 -54.83 2.09
N TRP A 1105 -12.48 -55.12 2.40
CA TRP A 1105 -12.94 -56.33 3.07
C TRP A 1105 -14.09 -56.98 2.30
N SER A 1106 -14.25 -58.28 2.49
CA SER A 1106 -15.47 -59.02 2.17
C SER A 1106 -16.11 -59.45 3.48
N PHE A 1107 -17.45 -59.49 3.55
CA PHE A 1107 -18.15 -59.93 4.76
C PHE A 1107 -17.89 -61.40 5.14
N ASP A 1108 -17.40 -62.20 4.19
CA ASP A 1108 -17.14 -63.63 4.41
C ASP A 1108 -15.84 -63.87 5.19
N LEU A 1109 -14.81 -63.08 4.89
CA LEU A 1109 -13.43 -63.22 5.38
C LEU A 1109 -13.15 -62.23 6.52
N LEU A 1110 -12.55 -62.71 7.61
CA LEU A 1110 -12.13 -61.85 8.73
C LEU A 1110 -10.79 -61.14 8.48
N SER A 1111 -10.10 -61.44 7.38
CA SER A 1111 -8.87 -60.76 6.95
C SER A 1111 -9.17 -59.79 5.80
N PRO A 1112 -8.41 -58.68 5.69
CA PRO A 1112 -8.61 -57.74 4.59
C PRO A 1112 -8.24 -58.41 3.25
N LEU A 1113 -9.00 -58.09 2.20
CA LEU A 1113 -8.67 -58.49 0.83
C LEU A 1113 -7.41 -57.78 0.37
N HIS A 1114 -7.38 -56.45 0.54
CA HIS A 1114 -6.29 -55.58 0.11
C HIS A 1114 -6.04 -54.48 1.13
N GLU A 1115 -4.76 -54.15 1.33
CA GLU A 1115 -4.32 -53.03 2.15
C GLU A 1115 -3.75 -51.93 1.26
N LEU A 1116 -4.45 -50.79 1.18
CA LEU A 1116 -4.12 -49.67 0.30
C LEU A 1116 -3.22 -48.69 1.06
N LYS A 1117 -1.92 -48.75 0.75
CA LYS A 1117 -0.90 -47.85 1.32
C LYS A 1117 -0.49 -46.82 0.30
N GLY A 1118 -0.42 -45.56 0.74
CA GLY A 1118 0.23 -44.53 -0.05
C GLY A 1118 -0.14 -43.09 0.31
N HIS A 1119 -1.25 -42.85 1.01
CA HIS A 1119 -1.57 -41.52 1.51
C HIS A 1119 -0.53 -41.06 2.54
N ASN A 1120 -0.17 -39.78 2.48
CA ASN A 1120 0.77 -39.16 3.41
C ASN A 1120 0.07 -38.63 4.67
N GLY A 1121 -1.22 -38.30 4.55
CA GLY A 1121 -2.13 -37.87 5.62
C GLY A 1121 -3.09 -38.98 6.07
N CYS A 1122 -3.98 -38.65 7.02
CA CYS A 1122 -5.04 -39.55 7.46
C CYS A 1122 -6.08 -39.71 6.36
N VAL A 1123 -6.58 -40.93 6.14
CA VAL A 1123 -7.64 -41.17 5.15
C VAL A 1123 -8.99 -40.96 5.82
N ARG A 1124 -9.73 -39.93 5.40
CA ARG A 1124 -10.98 -39.49 6.04
C ARG A 1124 -12.22 -40.18 5.50
N CYS A 1125 -12.25 -40.36 4.18
CA CYS A 1125 -13.43 -40.83 3.48
C CYS A 1125 -13.05 -41.81 2.38
N SER A 1126 -14.00 -42.66 2.03
CA SER A 1126 -13.91 -43.50 0.84
C SER A 1126 -15.29 -43.69 0.24
N ALA A 1127 -15.37 -43.94 -1.07
CA ALA A 1127 -16.59 -44.34 -1.74
C ALA A 1127 -16.29 -45.34 -2.85
N PHE A 1128 -17.18 -46.32 -3.00
CA PHE A 1128 -17.15 -47.24 -4.14
C PHE A 1128 -17.87 -46.62 -5.33
N SER A 1129 -17.41 -46.96 -6.54
CA SER A 1129 -18.18 -46.73 -7.76
C SER A 1129 -19.44 -47.60 -7.78
N LEU A 1130 -20.43 -47.19 -8.58
CA LEU A 1130 -21.71 -47.88 -8.63
C LEU A 1130 -21.59 -49.31 -9.19
N ASP A 1131 -20.59 -49.55 -10.05
CA ASP A 1131 -20.24 -50.86 -10.58
C ASP A 1131 -19.38 -51.72 -9.61
N GLY A 1132 -18.91 -51.14 -8.51
CA GLY A 1132 -18.08 -51.82 -7.49
C GLY A 1132 -16.64 -52.10 -7.91
N ILE A 1133 -16.18 -51.58 -9.05
CA ILE A 1133 -14.84 -51.83 -9.61
C ILE A 1133 -13.80 -50.87 -9.02
N LEU A 1134 -14.19 -49.63 -8.72
CA LEU A 1134 -13.30 -48.56 -8.28
C LEU A 1134 -13.59 -48.18 -6.83
N LEU A 1135 -12.54 -47.74 -6.13
CA LEU A 1135 -12.62 -47.12 -4.82
C LEU A 1135 -11.89 -45.78 -4.85
N ALA A 1136 -12.59 -44.71 -4.50
CA ALA A 1136 -11.98 -43.41 -4.25
C ALA A 1136 -11.68 -43.26 -2.76
N THR A 1137 -10.51 -42.73 -2.41
CA THR A 1137 -10.12 -42.38 -1.03
C THR A 1137 -9.64 -40.94 -0.97
N GLY A 1138 -10.11 -40.19 0.04
CA GLY A 1138 -9.71 -38.80 0.28
C GLY A 1138 -8.97 -38.65 1.61
N ASP A 1139 -8.01 -37.73 1.67
CA ASP A 1139 -7.17 -37.52 2.86
C ASP A 1139 -7.19 -36.10 3.44
N ASP A 1140 -6.51 -35.97 4.59
CA ASP A 1140 -6.29 -34.74 5.36
C ASP A 1140 -5.34 -33.72 4.70
N ASN A 1141 -4.80 -34.02 3.52
CA ASN A 1141 -3.99 -33.07 2.74
C ASN A 1141 -4.71 -32.60 1.46
N GLY A 1142 -5.94 -33.06 1.20
CA GLY A 1142 -6.68 -32.72 -0.01
C GLY A 1142 -6.36 -33.64 -1.19
N GLU A 1143 -5.61 -34.72 -0.97
CA GLU A 1143 -5.25 -35.69 -2.00
C GLU A 1143 -6.35 -36.75 -2.16
N ILE A 1144 -6.71 -37.03 -3.41
CA ILE A 1144 -7.69 -38.07 -3.74
C ILE A 1144 -7.00 -39.15 -4.55
N ARG A 1145 -7.17 -40.40 -4.14
CA ARG A 1145 -6.61 -41.56 -4.85
C ARG A 1145 -7.70 -42.51 -5.28
N ILE A 1146 -7.52 -43.03 -6.48
CA ILE A 1146 -8.45 -43.99 -7.10
C ILE A 1146 -7.77 -45.34 -7.21
N TRP A 1147 -8.41 -46.35 -6.67
CA TRP A 1147 -7.90 -47.71 -6.55
C TRP A 1147 -8.79 -48.68 -7.33
N ASN A 1148 -8.16 -49.69 -7.92
CA ASN A 1148 -8.88 -50.85 -8.43
C ASN A 1148 -9.22 -51.79 -7.28
N VAL A 1149 -10.49 -52.15 -7.13
CA VAL A 1149 -11.00 -53.01 -6.05
C VAL A 1149 -10.59 -54.47 -6.25
N SER A 1150 -10.38 -54.94 -7.49
CA SER A 1150 -10.01 -56.34 -7.74
C SER A 1150 -8.58 -56.65 -7.32
N ASP A 1151 -7.64 -55.75 -7.65
CA ASP A 1151 -6.20 -55.99 -7.53
C ASP A 1151 -5.55 -55.17 -6.41
N GLY A 1152 -6.27 -54.21 -5.82
CA GLY A 1152 -5.76 -53.30 -4.79
C GLY A 1152 -4.72 -52.29 -5.30
N GLN A 1153 -4.56 -52.15 -6.61
CA GLN A 1153 -3.56 -51.26 -7.22
C GLN A 1153 -4.07 -49.82 -7.33
N LEU A 1154 -3.15 -48.87 -7.19
CA LEU A 1154 -3.39 -47.45 -7.44
C LEU A 1154 -3.51 -47.23 -8.95
N LEU A 1155 -4.65 -46.70 -9.41
CA LEU A 1155 -4.87 -46.38 -10.82
C LEU A 1155 -4.42 -44.95 -11.12
N HIS A 1156 -4.99 -44.01 -10.38
CA HIS A 1156 -4.71 -42.59 -10.52
C HIS A 1156 -4.60 -41.93 -9.14
N SER A 1157 -3.66 -41.00 -9.03
CA SER A 1157 -3.59 -40.04 -7.93
C SER A 1157 -3.98 -38.67 -8.49
N CYS A 1158 -4.99 -38.06 -7.90
CA CYS A 1158 -5.39 -36.68 -8.16
C CYS A 1158 -4.71 -35.82 -7.09
N PRO A 1159 -3.57 -35.17 -7.41
CA PRO A 1159 -2.88 -34.36 -6.43
C PRO A 1159 -3.75 -33.15 -6.02
N PRO A 1160 -3.53 -32.61 -4.80
CA PRO A 1160 -4.08 -31.31 -4.45
C PRO A 1160 -3.61 -30.25 -5.44
N ILE A 1161 -4.38 -29.18 -5.59
CA ILE A 1161 -4.01 -28.05 -6.45
C ILE A 1161 -2.68 -27.46 -5.92
N SER A 1162 -1.63 -27.55 -6.72
CA SER A 1162 -0.36 -26.86 -6.45
C SER A 1162 -0.52 -25.37 -6.77
N VAL A 1163 -0.40 -24.51 -5.77
CA VAL A 1163 -0.27 -23.06 -5.99
C VAL A 1163 1.21 -22.78 -6.26
N GLU A 1164 1.54 -22.14 -7.38
CA GLU A 1164 2.95 -21.80 -7.74
C GLU A 1164 3.63 -20.90 -6.69
N GLU A 1165 2.86 -20.23 -5.83
CA GLU A 1165 3.34 -19.29 -4.79
C GLU A 1165 3.12 -19.75 -3.34
N GLY A 1166 2.89 -21.05 -3.06
CA GLY A 1166 2.92 -21.56 -1.68
C GLY A 1166 1.95 -22.70 -1.36
N THR A 1167 1.76 -22.99 -0.06
CA THR A 1167 0.78 -23.98 0.40
C THR A 1167 -0.64 -23.57 0.00
N ALA A 1168 -1.45 -24.52 -0.48
CA ALA A 1168 -2.87 -24.28 -0.73
C ALA A 1168 -3.52 -23.82 0.57
N THR A 1169 -3.90 -22.53 0.65
CA THR A 1169 -4.33 -21.93 1.92
C THR A 1169 -5.70 -22.46 2.37
N HIS A 1170 -6.52 -22.94 1.43
CA HIS A 1170 -7.83 -23.53 1.72
C HIS A 1170 -8.10 -24.68 0.72
N GLY A 1171 -8.46 -25.85 1.24
CA GLY A 1171 -8.62 -27.08 0.44
C GLY A 1171 -7.97 -28.33 1.05
N GLY A 1172 -7.34 -28.19 2.22
CA GLY A 1172 -6.54 -29.24 2.84
C GLY A 1172 -7.30 -30.48 3.28
N TRP A 1173 -8.63 -30.49 3.41
CA TRP A 1173 -9.37 -31.69 3.86
C TRP A 1173 -10.35 -32.15 2.81
N VAL A 1174 -10.35 -33.45 2.49
CA VAL A 1174 -11.46 -34.10 1.77
C VAL A 1174 -12.33 -34.80 2.81
N THR A 1175 -13.55 -34.32 2.98
CA THR A 1175 -14.49 -34.87 3.96
C THR A 1175 -15.38 -35.94 3.38
N ASP A 1176 -15.72 -35.84 2.09
CA ASP A 1176 -16.60 -36.80 1.42
C ASP A 1176 -16.32 -36.88 -0.08
N VAL A 1177 -16.63 -38.03 -0.68
CA VAL A 1177 -16.46 -38.34 -2.10
C VAL A 1177 -17.64 -39.15 -2.62
N CYS A 1178 -18.13 -38.85 -3.82
CA CYS A 1178 -19.24 -39.59 -4.43
C CYS A 1178 -19.02 -39.78 -5.93
N PHE A 1179 -19.27 -40.99 -6.42
CA PHE A 1179 -19.23 -41.29 -7.86
C PHE A 1179 -20.54 -40.93 -8.54
N SER A 1180 -20.44 -40.61 -9.83
CA SER A 1180 -21.60 -40.54 -10.71
C SER A 1180 -22.19 -41.92 -11.02
N PRO A 1181 -23.47 -42.01 -11.39
CA PRO A 1181 -24.12 -43.26 -11.78
C PRO A 1181 -23.42 -43.97 -12.95
N ASP A 1182 -22.83 -43.20 -13.88
CA ASP A 1182 -22.05 -43.73 -15.00
C ASP A 1182 -20.60 -44.10 -14.63
N SER A 1183 -20.20 -43.88 -13.37
CA SER A 1183 -18.86 -44.11 -12.81
C SER A 1183 -17.71 -43.40 -13.54
N LYS A 1184 -18.01 -42.35 -14.33
CA LYS A 1184 -17.00 -41.55 -15.06
C LYS A 1184 -16.59 -40.26 -14.35
N THR A 1185 -17.50 -39.69 -13.58
CA THR A 1185 -17.31 -38.42 -12.87
C THR A 1185 -17.24 -38.70 -11.37
N LEU A 1186 -16.30 -38.06 -10.69
CA LEU A 1186 -16.19 -38.11 -9.23
C LEU A 1186 -16.43 -36.70 -8.70
N VAL A 1187 -17.33 -36.55 -7.72
CA VAL A 1187 -17.44 -35.31 -6.95
C VAL A 1187 -16.72 -35.50 -5.61
N SER A 1188 -15.96 -34.48 -5.22
CA SER A 1188 -15.29 -34.42 -3.93
C SER A 1188 -15.70 -33.17 -3.18
N ALA A 1189 -15.97 -33.32 -1.89
CA ALA A 1189 -16.23 -32.25 -0.96
C ALA A 1189 -15.07 -32.10 0.02
N GLY A 1190 -14.67 -30.84 0.24
CA GLY A 1190 -13.58 -30.50 1.12
C GLY A 1190 -13.65 -29.04 1.50
N GLY A 1191 -12.58 -28.29 1.19
CA GLY A 1191 -12.57 -26.81 1.24
C GLY A 1191 -13.54 -26.13 0.26
N TYR A 1192 -13.90 -26.84 -0.79
CA TYR A 1192 -14.80 -26.43 -1.87
C TYR A 1192 -15.30 -27.72 -2.55
N LEU A 1193 -16.22 -27.58 -3.51
CA LEU A 1193 -16.69 -28.72 -4.30
C LEU A 1193 -15.91 -28.82 -5.61
N LYS A 1194 -15.49 -30.04 -5.96
CA LYS A 1194 -14.71 -30.29 -7.18
C LYS A 1194 -15.18 -31.55 -7.89
N TRP A 1195 -15.35 -31.44 -9.20
CA TRP A 1195 -15.71 -32.54 -10.10
C TRP A 1195 -14.50 -32.96 -10.90
N TRP A 1196 -14.27 -34.26 -10.98
CA TRP A 1196 -13.13 -34.88 -11.64
C TRP A 1196 -13.60 -35.75 -12.80
N ASN A 1197 -12.89 -35.68 -13.92
CA ASN A 1197 -13.08 -36.61 -15.03
C ASN A 1197 -12.05 -37.74 -14.95
N PHE A 1198 -12.53 -38.97 -14.87
CA PHE A 1198 -11.67 -40.15 -14.76
C PHE A 1198 -10.78 -40.37 -16.00
N ALA A 1199 -11.24 -40.03 -17.21
CA ALA A 1199 -10.53 -40.38 -18.44
C ALA A 1199 -9.23 -39.57 -18.64
N THR A 1200 -9.17 -38.34 -18.12
CA THR A 1200 -8.02 -37.44 -18.29
C THR A 1200 -7.28 -37.16 -16.98
N GLY A 1201 -7.92 -37.40 -15.82
CA GLY A 1201 -7.38 -37.03 -14.51
C GLY A 1201 -7.51 -35.54 -14.20
N ASP A 1202 -8.15 -34.77 -15.08
CA ASP A 1202 -8.35 -33.33 -14.93
C ASP A 1202 -9.63 -33.01 -14.15
N SER A 1203 -9.66 -31.80 -13.57
CA SER A 1203 -10.87 -31.27 -12.97
C SER A 1203 -11.83 -30.73 -14.02
N SER A 1204 -13.06 -31.27 -14.04
CA SER A 1204 -14.13 -30.80 -14.93
C SER A 1204 -14.68 -29.44 -14.52
N GLN A 1205 -14.88 -29.23 -13.21
CA GLN A 1205 -15.43 -27.99 -12.67
C GLN A 1205 -15.07 -27.84 -11.18
N ILE A 1206 -14.91 -26.59 -10.73
CA ILE A 1206 -14.70 -26.23 -9.33
C ILE A 1206 -15.81 -25.25 -8.94
N PHE A 1207 -16.46 -25.52 -7.82
CA PHE A 1207 -17.44 -24.62 -7.20
C PHE A 1207 -16.92 -24.20 -5.83
N TYR A 1208 -16.62 -22.91 -5.70
CA TYR A 1208 -16.17 -22.32 -4.44
C TYR A 1208 -17.36 -21.97 -3.57
N THR A 1209 -17.41 -22.57 -2.38
CA THR A 1209 -18.33 -22.18 -1.30
C THR A 1209 -17.80 -20.96 -0.58
N ASN A 1210 -18.68 -20.21 0.10
CA ASN A 1210 -18.27 -19.01 0.85
C ASN A 1210 -17.46 -19.39 2.10
N GLY A 1211 -17.84 -20.49 2.75
CA GLY A 1211 -17.08 -21.17 3.79
C GLY A 1211 -16.16 -22.27 3.25
N THR A 1212 -15.32 -22.81 4.13
CA THR A 1212 -14.32 -23.84 3.79
C THR A 1212 -14.72 -25.23 4.23
N ASN A 1213 -15.06 -25.43 5.51
CA ASN A 1213 -15.29 -26.78 6.00
C ASN A 1213 -16.68 -27.28 5.60
N LEU A 1214 -16.74 -28.10 4.56
CA LEU A 1214 -17.94 -28.86 4.19
C LEU A 1214 -17.94 -30.20 4.92
N LYS A 1215 -19.05 -30.59 5.53
CA LYS A 1215 -19.12 -31.84 6.30
C LYS A 1215 -19.47 -33.07 5.46
N LYS A 1216 -20.53 -32.97 4.65
CA LYS A 1216 -21.05 -34.05 3.81
C LYS A 1216 -21.66 -33.46 2.55
N ILE A 1217 -21.59 -34.18 1.44
CA ILE A 1217 -22.28 -33.81 0.20
C ILE A 1217 -23.39 -34.81 -0.09
N HIS A 1218 -24.61 -34.31 -0.23
CA HIS A 1218 -25.77 -35.11 -0.63
C HIS A 1218 -25.96 -34.95 -2.13
N VAL A 1219 -25.95 -36.07 -2.84
CA VAL A 1219 -26.09 -36.10 -4.30
C VAL A 1219 -27.40 -36.80 -4.66
N SER A 1220 -28.14 -36.23 -5.60
CA SER A 1220 -29.37 -36.83 -6.11
C SER A 1220 -29.08 -38.09 -6.95
N PRO A 1221 -30.04 -39.03 -7.04
CA PRO A 1221 -29.86 -40.26 -7.82
C PRO A 1221 -29.58 -40.04 -9.31
N ASP A 1222 -30.07 -38.94 -9.88
CA ASP A 1222 -29.83 -38.55 -11.27
C ASP A 1222 -28.51 -37.78 -11.47
N PHE A 1223 -27.76 -37.52 -10.38
CA PHE A 1223 -26.49 -36.80 -10.36
C PHE A 1223 -26.57 -35.35 -10.88
N ARG A 1224 -27.76 -34.75 -10.81
CA ARG A 1224 -28.02 -33.38 -11.27
C ARG A 1224 -28.20 -32.37 -10.14
N THR A 1225 -28.55 -32.81 -8.94
CA THR A 1225 -28.79 -31.94 -7.79
C THR A 1225 -27.83 -32.31 -6.65
N TYR A 1226 -27.23 -31.29 -6.04
CA TYR A 1226 -26.28 -31.42 -4.96
C TYR A 1226 -26.70 -30.53 -3.79
N VAL A 1227 -26.67 -31.07 -2.58
CA VAL A 1227 -26.98 -30.31 -1.36
C VAL A 1227 -25.83 -30.41 -0.37
N THR A 1228 -25.39 -29.27 0.13
CA THR A 1228 -24.36 -29.21 1.19
C THR A 1228 -24.52 -27.95 2.04
N VAL A 1229 -23.84 -27.92 3.18
CA VAL A 1229 -23.78 -26.78 4.09
C VAL A 1229 -22.33 -26.53 4.49
N ASP A 1230 -21.95 -25.25 4.51
CA ASP A 1230 -20.63 -24.83 4.96
C ASP A 1230 -20.56 -24.52 6.46
N ASN A 1231 -19.37 -24.20 6.92
CA ASN A 1231 -19.10 -23.81 8.31
C ASN A 1231 -19.67 -22.43 8.70
N LEU A 1232 -20.12 -21.64 7.71
CA LEU A 1232 -20.85 -20.40 7.93
C LEU A 1232 -22.34 -20.65 8.17
N GLY A 1233 -22.82 -21.88 7.96
CA GLY A 1233 -24.24 -22.23 8.09
C GLY A 1233 -25.06 -21.86 6.86
N ILE A 1234 -24.41 -21.69 5.71
CA ILE A 1234 -25.03 -21.37 4.43
C ILE A 1234 -25.42 -22.67 3.75
N LEU A 1235 -26.70 -22.80 3.42
CA LEU A 1235 -27.22 -23.94 2.65
C LEU A 1235 -26.99 -23.72 1.15
N TYR A 1236 -26.38 -24.70 0.51
CA TYR A 1236 -26.15 -24.74 -0.93
C TYR A 1236 -27.00 -25.83 -1.56
N ILE A 1237 -27.98 -25.43 -2.36
CA ILE A 1237 -28.74 -26.33 -3.25
C ILE A 1237 -28.31 -26.01 -4.68
N LEU A 1238 -27.49 -26.88 -5.26
CA LEU A 1238 -26.91 -26.72 -6.58
C LEU A 1238 -27.60 -27.66 -7.56
N GLN A 1239 -27.96 -27.16 -8.73
CA GLN A 1239 -28.51 -27.95 -9.83
C GLN A 1239 -27.66 -27.76 -11.09
N VAL A 1240 -27.42 -28.83 -11.84
CA VAL A 1240 -26.72 -28.75 -13.13
C VAL A 1240 -27.56 -27.93 -14.11
N LEU A 1241 -26.93 -26.92 -14.69
CA LEU A 1241 -27.54 -26.04 -15.69
C LEU A 1241 -27.63 -26.78 -17.04
N GLU A 1242 -28.81 -26.77 -17.64
CA GLU A 1242 -29.07 -27.29 -18.99
C GLU A 1242 -28.97 -26.22 -20.08
#